data_AF-A0AAE7TMR6-F1
#
_entry.id   AF-A0AAE7TMR6-F1
#
_cell.length_a   1.000
_cell.length_b   1.000
_cell.length_c   1.000
_cell.angle_alpha   90.00
_cell.angle_beta   90.00
_cell.angle_gamma   90.00
#
_symmetry.space_group_name_H-M   'P 1'
#
loop_
_entity.id
_entity.type
_entity.pdbx_description
1 polymer ?
#
loop_
_entity_poly.entity_id
_entity_poly.type
_entity_poly.pdbx_seq_one_letter_code
_entity_poly.pdbx_strand_id
1 'polypeptide(L)'
;MAKEAGVVKSVNGGIARALNDLTGEVRQLSVGDIVYQGEKIVTEGSNSKVTITQTDGKDITLIGKDTLTLDQDSNNNETVADISALQQAILKGTDLNALEETAAGGPQAGGNGGDGVSLSSTSFAEGGHISNINANVGSIDALSLAAGGDNSFGVSGGSAVGAGAIEPTLPAGSIKIPLSAYLNENINDGFVFHMRSLVHDMSYAGSTLNGYSIVRWIDGRDYLVPNAGVNTFTLQDGWFKSNDGKLAIGQDNAKDLVLTSSANSANHTGDVTKIVDPSSDLSVFGGDNGSKITSDGTNIDTKIYSSVKGDEINITSDVTGTGTFEIDPLTREYIGGQSYISTGSSSDNLNIAPGVTLTNTIINMGAGSETVNLKGTATDKINFKGSILMTGADNDVINIENASFDVTDERASVIDGGSGNDTINVNSGAELKKGTIIRSGSGNDTVNVNSGANIHGTRHEGAVIHMGKSVSPLDKGEQGDTSELNVKNGAFMSNAKVEAAAKENTINFEKGATTTGVEIVAEDAGTKSTINIKTDLKKSLEGRRSSISTGAGDDIVNVSDKAELTSVKMRLGEGLNKVTINDATMDSGSIVNGNGGNEITLTNNAVFKESYIDTGDGKDIININSGSKVEGLGSGISTNAGEDEININNSTVEGVDEHNTVEIDTGDDTDMITIKDSNIKYTDIKTGNGGDIVQVFDGSSLNSVKMETGEGNDIVTFEHHSENYDSDPTQPYSKPIATKTEINTGNGRDTVLLSGLGNSGNYANRVSDFDDVKINMGDGDHKHVQIHKAKVEKTTITTGSKDDLVQIQGDSLMEGRNNIETGAGVDEVYITDSKLNGTASAKTKIDTGADGDHVVIRNSTLKHAEINTGTGVDTVDIEDGMIFDDSSINTGADNDKVNINSDITGTIQSNIQTGEGSDTVNIASGVTLTRTVIDMGAGEDTIEISGNSATDRITFKGSKLYTDDAGYTANDNDHVTISNTTFMKSDDGKLSSVETGGGNDEITIKDGTIFQDFSYIAAGNGVDTITLESGAKFNQANVYADAGDDIINVNGAEFKGENAYNHNAGVHGGAGDDKIFVNSGKFDNAKVEGDAGNDTIHIKSGARFENASIYGDSIDGLTTGNDTIIVEKGATLINTTIDGGAGNDTLKIADSSIDFSKIKNIETLDITDVNKTSADTNVVTLSANDVLDMTDSNNKLKIDGDGNDKLNLSGGGWSKGASNDGYTTFTSGTVTVEVKDDMVNNVIY
;
A
#
# COMPACT_ATOMS: atom_id res chain seq x y z
N MET A 1 -18.10 -27.72 -36.89
CA MET A 1 -18.89 -26.52 -37.23
C MET A 1 -19.73 -26.19 -36.01
N ALA A 2 -19.55 -25.00 -35.42
CA ALA A 2 -20.35 -24.56 -34.29
C ALA A 2 -21.82 -24.43 -34.73
N LYS A 3 -22.75 -24.84 -33.87
CA LYS A 3 -24.18 -24.91 -34.17
C LYS A 3 -24.77 -23.52 -33.95
N GLU A 4 -25.58 -23.04 -34.89
CA GLU A 4 -26.20 -21.70 -34.82
C GLU A 4 -27.09 -21.58 -33.57
N ALA A 5 -26.89 -20.51 -32.80
CA ALA A 5 -27.71 -20.16 -31.64
C ALA A 5 -28.80 -19.14 -32.00
N GLY A 6 -28.48 -18.20 -32.90
CA GLY A 6 -29.41 -17.19 -33.39
C GLY A 6 -28.76 -16.19 -34.35
N VAL A 7 -29.55 -15.20 -34.80
CA VAL A 7 -29.13 -14.15 -35.73
C VAL A 7 -29.39 -12.78 -35.13
N VAL A 8 -28.41 -11.87 -35.22
CA VAL A 8 -28.53 -10.50 -34.72
C VAL A 8 -29.58 -9.72 -35.52
N LYS A 9 -30.65 -9.30 -34.86
CA LYS A 9 -31.77 -8.56 -35.45
C LYS A 9 -31.58 -7.05 -35.42
N SER A 10 -30.93 -6.51 -34.39
CA SER A 10 -30.58 -5.08 -34.30
C SER A 10 -29.42 -4.82 -33.35
N VAL A 11 -28.59 -3.82 -33.66
CA VAL A 11 -27.56 -3.26 -32.76
C VAL A 11 -27.75 -1.74 -32.74
N ASN A 12 -27.99 -1.15 -31.56
CA ASN A 12 -28.26 0.28 -31.38
C ASN A 12 -27.50 0.83 -30.17
N GLY A 13 -27.15 2.13 -30.21
CA GLY A 13 -26.66 2.86 -29.05
C GLY A 13 -25.23 2.58 -28.59
N GLY A 14 -24.55 1.54 -29.09
CA GLY A 14 -23.13 1.29 -28.84
C GLY A 14 -22.63 -0.03 -29.46
N ILE A 15 -21.55 -0.61 -28.92
CA ILE A 15 -20.84 -1.77 -29.50
C ILE A 15 -21.31 -3.08 -28.84
N ALA A 16 -21.57 -4.11 -29.65
CA ALA A 16 -21.82 -5.47 -29.19
C ALA A 16 -20.77 -6.43 -29.79
N ARG A 17 -20.25 -7.37 -29.01
CA ARG A 17 -19.24 -8.34 -29.42
C ARG A 17 -19.67 -9.77 -29.09
N ALA A 18 -19.22 -10.73 -29.89
CA ALA A 18 -19.26 -12.15 -29.57
C ALA A 18 -17.84 -12.64 -29.30
N LEU A 19 -17.65 -13.28 -28.15
CA LEU A 19 -16.41 -13.92 -27.73
C LEU A 19 -16.61 -15.43 -27.81
N ASN A 20 -15.71 -16.13 -28.48
CA ASN A 20 -15.73 -17.58 -28.50
C ASN A 20 -14.92 -18.11 -27.31
N ASP A 21 -15.59 -18.72 -26.33
CA ASP A 21 -14.94 -19.18 -25.09
C ASP A 21 -13.92 -20.32 -25.33
N LEU A 22 -13.98 -21.03 -26.47
CA LEU A 22 -13.02 -22.09 -26.83
C LEU A 22 -11.80 -21.58 -27.62
N THR A 23 -11.93 -20.53 -28.41
CA THR A 23 -10.84 -20.03 -29.29
C THR A 23 -10.27 -18.69 -28.87
N GLY A 24 -10.93 -17.97 -27.96
CA GLY A 24 -10.55 -16.61 -27.54
C GLY A 24 -10.83 -15.53 -28.61
N GLU A 25 -11.40 -15.90 -29.76
CA GLU A 25 -11.70 -14.95 -30.83
C GLU A 25 -12.85 -14.02 -30.44
N VAL A 26 -12.62 -12.71 -30.58
CA VAL A 26 -13.60 -11.66 -30.33
C VAL A 26 -13.98 -10.99 -31.64
N ARG A 27 -15.27 -10.94 -31.96
CA ARG A 27 -15.77 -10.19 -33.12
C ARG A 27 -16.88 -9.22 -32.74
N GLN A 28 -16.89 -8.05 -33.36
CA GLN A 28 -17.99 -7.11 -33.23
C GLN A 28 -19.20 -7.59 -34.05
N LEU A 29 -20.39 -7.52 -33.45
CA LEU A 29 -21.64 -7.96 -34.04
C LEU A 29 -22.32 -6.84 -34.83
N SER A 30 -22.80 -7.17 -36.03
CA SER A 30 -23.63 -6.35 -36.89
C SER A 30 -24.98 -7.02 -37.16
N VAL A 31 -25.97 -6.25 -37.62
CA VAL A 31 -27.29 -6.79 -37.97
C VAL A 31 -27.17 -7.82 -39.09
N GLY A 32 -27.71 -9.01 -38.87
CA GLY A 32 -27.64 -10.16 -39.76
C GLY A 32 -26.54 -11.17 -39.41
N ASP A 33 -25.66 -10.86 -38.46
CA ASP A 33 -24.60 -11.79 -38.04
C ASP A 33 -25.17 -13.00 -37.31
N ILE A 34 -24.59 -14.17 -37.59
CA ILE A 34 -24.90 -15.42 -36.89
C ILE A 34 -24.10 -15.47 -35.59
N VAL A 35 -24.79 -15.78 -34.49
CA VAL A 35 -24.22 -16.09 -33.19
C VAL A 35 -24.25 -17.60 -33.00
N TYR A 36 -23.13 -18.18 -32.57
CA TYR A 36 -22.97 -19.62 -32.40
C TYR A 36 -23.08 -20.03 -30.93
N GLN A 37 -23.43 -21.29 -30.70
CA GLN A 37 -23.50 -21.87 -29.35
C GLN A 37 -22.10 -21.91 -28.71
N GLY A 38 -22.05 -21.57 -27.42
CA GLY A 38 -20.78 -21.41 -26.68
C GLY A 38 -20.07 -20.08 -26.91
N GLU A 39 -20.70 -19.14 -27.63
CA GLU A 39 -20.24 -17.76 -27.68
C GLU A 39 -20.87 -16.91 -26.59
N LYS A 40 -20.05 -16.07 -25.98
CA LYS A 40 -20.41 -15.07 -24.97
C LYS A 40 -20.60 -13.72 -25.64
N ILE A 41 -21.82 -13.21 -25.61
CA ILE A 41 -22.20 -11.92 -26.20
C ILE A 41 -22.05 -10.83 -25.15
N VAL A 42 -21.29 -9.79 -25.44
CA VAL A 42 -21.00 -8.67 -24.54
C VAL A 42 -21.40 -7.36 -25.20
N THR A 43 -22.14 -6.51 -24.49
CA THR A 43 -22.40 -5.12 -24.89
C THR A 43 -21.53 -4.14 -24.10
N GLU A 44 -20.89 -3.20 -24.79
CA GLU A 44 -19.97 -2.22 -24.20
C GLU A 44 -20.65 -0.85 -24.21
N GLY A 45 -21.11 -0.37 -23.06
CA GLY A 45 -21.72 0.97 -22.88
C GLY A 45 -23.12 0.95 -22.28
N SER A 46 -23.45 1.95 -21.44
CA SER A 46 -24.74 2.04 -20.72
C SER A 46 -25.96 2.27 -21.62
N ASN A 47 -25.76 2.68 -22.86
CA ASN A 47 -26.80 2.86 -23.88
C ASN A 47 -26.76 1.80 -25.01
N SER A 48 -25.87 0.81 -24.93
CA SER A 48 -25.76 -0.28 -25.91
C SER A 48 -26.98 -1.19 -25.86
N LYS A 49 -27.48 -1.60 -27.02
CA LYS A 49 -28.61 -2.51 -27.16
C LYS A 49 -28.41 -3.46 -28.33
N VAL A 50 -28.42 -4.76 -28.08
CA VAL A 50 -28.39 -5.79 -29.13
C VAL A 50 -29.58 -6.72 -28.98
N THR A 51 -30.25 -7.02 -30.09
CA THR A 51 -31.34 -8.01 -30.14
C THR A 51 -30.92 -9.16 -31.05
N ILE A 52 -31.05 -10.39 -30.57
CA ILE A 52 -30.73 -11.64 -31.27
C ILE A 52 -31.99 -12.49 -31.37
N THR A 53 -32.36 -12.90 -32.58
CA THR A 53 -33.44 -13.86 -32.80
C THR A 53 -32.86 -15.27 -32.71
N GLN A 54 -33.28 -16.04 -31.72
CA GLN A 54 -32.87 -17.42 -31.55
C GLN A 54 -33.45 -18.33 -32.65
N THR A 55 -32.88 -19.53 -32.79
CA THR A 55 -33.33 -20.53 -33.78
C THR A 55 -34.78 -21.01 -33.60
N ASP A 56 -35.38 -20.82 -32.41
CA ASP A 56 -36.81 -21.09 -32.13
C ASP A 56 -37.74 -19.93 -32.52
N GLY A 57 -37.19 -18.81 -33.01
CA GLY A 57 -37.91 -17.62 -33.45
C GLY A 57 -38.18 -16.59 -32.35
N LYS A 58 -37.72 -16.80 -31.11
CA LYS A 58 -37.83 -15.82 -30.02
C LYS A 58 -36.69 -14.81 -30.07
N ASP A 59 -37.00 -13.55 -29.73
CA ASP A 59 -35.99 -12.49 -29.65
C ASP A 59 -35.47 -12.35 -28.20
N ILE A 60 -34.15 -12.32 -28.03
CA ILE A 60 -33.47 -11.91 -26.79
C ILE A 60 -32.83 -10.55 -27.00
N THR A 61 -32.95 -9.65 -26.02
CA THR A 61 -32.38 -8.30 -26.09
C THR A 61 -31.52 -8.00 -24.88
N LEU A 62 -30.25 -7.67 -25.08
CA LEU A 62 -29.39 -7.08 -24.06
C LEU A 62 -29.44 -5.55 -24.13
N ILE A 63 -29.45 -4.89 -22.98
CA ILE A 63 -29.49 -3.42 -22.85
C ILE A 63 -28.48 -3.00 -21.78
N GLY A 64 -27.70 -1.95 -22.05
CA GLY A 64 -26.64 -1.49 -21.16
C GLY A 64 -25.36 -2.31 -21.31
N LYS A 65 -24.48 -2.24 -20.30
CA LYS A 65 -23.24 -3.02 -20.25
C LYS A 65 -23.55 -4.38 -19.65
N ASP A 66 -23.82 -5.38 -20.49
CA ASP A 66 -24.36 -6.67 -20.09
C ASP A 66 -23.73 -7.82 -20.89
N THR A 67 -23.95 -9.06 -20.46
CA THR A 67 -23.34 -10.26 -21.06
C THR A 67 -24.25 -11.49 -21.04
N LEU A 68 -24.27 -12.24 -22.15
CA LEU A 68 -25.11 -13.43 -22.33
C LEU A 68 -24.37 -14.56 -23.05
N THR A 69 -24.40 -15.77 -22.50
CA THR A 69 -23.92 -17.00 -23.17
C THR A 69 -25.10 -17.87 -23.60
N LEU A 70 -25.06 -18.41 -24.83
CA LEU A 70 -26.12 -19.27 -25.38
C LEU A 70 -25.67 -20.75 -25.45
N ASP A 71 -26.23 -21.62 -24.60
CA ASP A 71 -25.97 -23.07 -24.57
C ASP A 71 -27.25 -23.93 -24.80
N GLN A 72 -27.11 -25.11 -25.40
CA GLN A 72 -28.18 -26.02 -25.88
C GLN A 72 -29.06 -26.64 -24.78
N ASP A 73 -28.72 -26.51 -23.50
CA ASP A 73 -29.52 -27.06 -22.39
C ASP A 73 -30.78 -26.23 -22.08
N SER A 74 -31.06 -25.20 -22.88
CA SER A 74 -32.23 -24.31 -22.78
C SER A 74 -33.58 -24.93 -23.22
N ASN A 75 -33.70 -26.26 -23.31
CA ASN A 75 -34.96 -26.93 -23.66
C ASN A 75 -35.93 -27.15 -22.47
N ASN A 76 -35.72 -26.45 -21.34
CA ASN A 76 -36.72 -26.27 -20.27
C ASN A 76 -37.37 -24.90 -20.42
N ASN A 77 -38.33 -24.81 -21.34
CA ASN A 77 -38.99 -23.56 -21.78
C ASN A 77 -40.13 -23.13 -20.85
N GLU A 78 -39.91 -23.11 -19.52
CA GLU A 78 -40.84 -22.53 -18.55
C GLU A 78 -40.30 -21.26 -17.86
N THR A 79 -38.97 -21.02 -17.82
CA THR A 79 -38.38 -19.86 -17.10
C THR A 79 -38.10 -18.61 -17.95
N VAL A 80 -38.09 -18.71 -19.27
CA VAL A 80 -37.67 -17.59 -20.16
C VAL A 80 -38.85 -16.67 -20.55
N ALA A 81 -40.09 -17.15 -20.44
CA ALA A 81 -41.28 -16.32 -20.69
C ALA A 81 -41.51 -15.28 -19.58
N ASP A 82 -41.17 -15.60 -18.32
CA ASP A 82 -41.39 -14.72 -17.16
C ASP A 82 -40.40 -13.56 -17.06
N ILE A 83 -39.13 -13.77 -17.42
CA ILE A 83 -38.10 -12.71 -17.35
C ILE A 83 -38.38 -11.60 -18.38
N SER A 84 -38.93 -11.95 -19.54
CA SER A 84 -39.27 -10.97 -20.59
C SER A 84 -40.40 -10.01 -20.16
N ALA A 85 -41.32 -10.48 -19.32
CA ALA A 85 -42.40 -9.69 -18.74
C ALA A 85 -41.90 -8.80 -17.58
N LEU A 86 -41.02 -9.34 -16.73
CA LEU A 86 -40.33 -8.59 -15.67
C LEU A 86 -39.48 -7.44 -16.24
N GLN A 87 -38.66 -7.71 -17.25
CA GLN A 87 -37.79 -6.72 -17.88
C GLN A 87 -38.59 -5.60 -18.56
N GLN A 88 -39.76 -5.89 -19.15
CA GLN A 88 -40.63 -4.85 -19.72
C GLN A 88 -41.32 -3.97 -18.67
N ALA A 89 -41.66 -4.52 -17.49
CA ALA A 89 -42.26 -3.75 -16.40
C ALA A 89 -41.24 -2.82 -15.73
N ILE A 90 -40.00 -3.31 -15.53
CA ILE A 90 -38.86 -2.53 -15.03
C ILE A 90 -38.52 -1.41 -16.02
N LEU A 91 -38.44 -1.69 -17.32
CA LEU A 91 -38.13 -0.67 -18.33
C LEU A 91 -39.22 0.40 -18.51
N LYS A 92 -40.48 0.11 -18.13
CA LYS A 92 -41.61 1.04 -18.22
C LYS A 92 -41.91 1.77 -16.90
N GLY A 93 -41.18 1.47 -15.83
CA GLY A 93 -41.43 2.05 -14.49
C GLY A 93 -42.81 1.66 -13.94
N THR A 94 -43.29 0.46 -14.28
CA THR A 94 -44.59 -0.04 -13.83
C THR A 94 -44.43 -0.68 -12.47
N ASP A 95 -45.39 -0.47 -11.56
CA ASP A 95 -45.44 -1.10 -10.24
C ASP A 95 -45.29 -2.63 -10.36
N LEU A 96 -44.26 -3.18 -9.71
CA LEU A 96 -43.84 -4.59 -9.80
C LEU A 96 -44.87 -5.54 -9.18
N ASN A 97 -45.78 -5.03 -8.36
CA ASN A 97 -46.87 -5.79 -7.74
C ASN A 97 -47.87 -6.35 -8.77
N ALA A 98 -47.85 -5.86 -10.02
CA ALA A 98 -48.74 -6.34 -11.09
C ALA A 98 -48.19 -7.54 -11.89
N LEU A 99 -47.01 -8.08 -11.53
CA LEU A 99 -46.41 -9.27 -12.14
C LEU A 99 -46.63 -10.56 -11.34
N GLU A 100 -47.29 -10.47 -10.19
CA GLU A 100 -47.57 -11.60 -9.32
C GLU A 100 -48.85 -12.35 -9.75
N GLU A 101 -48.89 -12.85 -10.98
CA GLU A 101 -49.88 -13.85 -11.40
C GLU A 101 -49.26 -14.78 -12.45
N THR A 102 -48.41 -15.73 -12.03
CA THR A 102 -48.21 -16.99 -12.79
C THR A 102 -47.51 -18.13 -12.04
N ALA A 103 -47.62 -18.21 -10.71
CA ALA A 103 -47.09 -19.36 -9.94
C ALA A 103 -48.17 -20.29 -9.36
N ALA A 104 -49.34 -20.38 -10.00
CA ALA A 104 -50.40 -21.31 -9.60
C ALA A 104 -50.98 -22.07 -10.81
N GLY A 105 -50.35 -23.18 -11.19
CA GLY A 105 -51.04 -24.32 -11.81
C GLY A 105 -50.66 -24.69 -13.25
N GLY A 106 -49.54 -25.40 -13.41
CA GLY A 106 -49.29 -26.33 -14.53
C GLY A 106 -49.44 -27.79 -14.05
N PRO A 107 -49.94 -28.73 -14.88
CA PRO A 107 -50.52 -29.99 -14.43
C PRO A 107 -49.45 -31.05 -14.13
N GLN A 108 -49.42 -31.58 -12.90
CA GLN A 108 -48.66 -32.79 -12.61
C GLN A 108 -49.55 -34.04 -12.69
N ALA A 109 -49.24 -34.90 -13.66
CA ALA A 109 -49.74 -36.25 -13.71
C ALA A 109 -49.21 -37.02 -12.49
N GLY A 110 -50.10 -37.41 -11.56
CA GLY A 110 -49.64 -38.21 -10.42
C GLY A 110 -50.58 -38.51 -9.26
N GLY A 111 -51.91 -38.38 -9.39
CA GLY A 111 -52.87 -39.14 -8.57
C GLY A 111 -53.25 -38.58 -7.18
N ASN A 112 -54.55 -38.29 -7.05
CA ASN A 112 -55.36 -37.99 -5.86
C ASN A 112 -55.29 -36.55 -5.34
N GLY A 113 -56.38 -35.83 -5.58
CA GLY A 113 -56.53 -34.40 -5.37
C GLY A 113 -57.24 -34.01 -4.07
N GLY A 114 -57.09 -32.72 -3.77
CA GLY A 114 -57.79 -31.94 -2.77
C GLY A 114 -57.57 -30.46 -3.08
N ASP A 115 -58.66 -29.71 -3.17
CA ASP A 115 -58.77 -28.38 -3.77
C ASP A 115 -57.86 -27.32 -3.10
N GLY A 116 -56.95 -26.74 -3.89
CA GLY A 116 -56.21 -25.54 -3.54
C GLY A 116 -56.95 -24.29 -4.03
N VAL A 117 -57.39 -23.45 -3.10
CA VAL A 117 -57.91 -22.09 -3.34
C VAL A 117 -56.76 -21.09 -3.17
N SER A 118 -56.58 -20.19 -4.14
CA SER A 118 -55.58 -19.11 -4.09
C SER A 118 -56.05 -17.98 -3.16
N LEU A 119 -55.18 -17.46 -2.29
CA LEU A 119 -55.53 -16.57 -1.17
C LEU A 119 -55.07 -15.10 -1.29
N SER A 120 -54.64 -14.60 -2.45
CA SER A 120 -54.08 -13.24 -2.54
C SER A 120 -55.08 -12.07 -2.74
N SER A 121 -56.39 -12.24 -2.50
CA SER A 121 -57.31 -11.09 -2.52
C SER A 121 -58.58 -11.23 -1.66
N THR A 122 -58.42 -11.57 -0.39
CA THR A 122 -59.50 -11.37 0.60
C THR A 122 -58.96 -10.67 1.83
N SER A 123 -59.39 -9.42 2.05
CA SER A 123 -59.37 -8.83 3.39
C SER A 123 -60.25 -9.69 4.29
N PHE A 124 -59.67 -10.30 5.31
CA PHE A 124 -60.46 -10.86 6.39
C PHE A 124 -60.73 -9.74 7.39
N ALA A 125 -62.01 -9.37 7.51
CA ALA A 125 -62.50 -8.44 8.52
C ALA A 125 -62.82 -9.16 9.86
N GLU A 126 -62.35 -10.39 10.08
CA GLU A 126 -62.61 -11.16 11.30
C GLU A 126 -61.57 -12.29 11.40
N GLY A 127 -60.79 -12.28 12.49
CA GLY A 127 -59.73 -13.26 12.76
C GLY A 127 -60.24 -14.52 13.48
N GLY A 128 -59.53 -15.62 13.26
CA GLY A 128 -59.53 -16.79 14.16
C GLY A 128 -59.62 -18.15 13.46
N HIS A 129 -58.52 -18.92 13.45
CA HIS A 129 -58.60 -20.38 13.32
C HIS A 129 -57.73 -21.09 14.36
N ILE A 130 -58.37 -22.04 15.05
CA ILE A 130 -57.84 -22.98 16.03
C ILE A 130 -57.53 -24.31 15.29
N SER A 131 -56.42 -24.98 15.61
CA SER A 131 -56.08 -26.30 15.05
C SER A 131 -56.41 -27.48 15.98
N ASN A 132 -57.37 -28.30 15.52
CA ASN A 132 -57.67 -29.75 15.69
C ASN A 132 -57.44 -30.52 17.02
N ILE A 133 -58.45 -31.34 17.39
CA ILE A 133 -58.29 -32.78 17.71
C ILE A 133 -59.35 -33.61 16.96
N ASN A 134 -58.83 -34.52 16.13
CA ASN A 134 -59.35 -35.70 15.43
C ASN A 134 -60.64 -36.40 15.91
N ALA A 135 -61.58 -36.66 14.99
CA ALA A 135 -62.30 -37.94 14.89
C ALA A 135 -62.61 -38.29 13.41
N ASN A 136 -61.78 -39.17 12.88
CA ASN A 136 -61.94 -39.89 11.62
C ASN A 136 -63.26 -40.70 11.58
N VAL A 137 -64.12 -40.43 10.59
CA VAL A 137 -65.05 -41.42 10.01
C VAL A 137 -65.19 -41.18 8.50
N GLY A 138 -64.28 -41.77 7.74
CA GLY A 138 -64.47 -42.01 6.31
C GLY A 138 -65.56 -43.07 6.06
N SER A 139 -66.37 -42.80 5.03
CA SER A 139 -67.41 -43.64 4.43
C SER A 139 -68.76 -43.70 5.14
N ILE A 140 -69.78 -43.08 4.52
CA ILE A 140 -70.87 -43.80 3.82
C ILE A 140 -71.66 -42.75 3.04
N ASP A 141 -71.35 -42.65 1.75
CA ASP A 141 -72.26 -42.10 0.73
C ASP A 141 -72.93 -43.29 0.03
N ALA A 142 -73.76 -44.00 0.80
CA ALA A 142 -74.61 -45.07 0.30
C ALA A 142 -75.88 -45.13 1.16
N LEU A 143 -76.81 -44.21 0.88
CA LEU A 143 -78.26 -44.48 0.76
C LEU A 143 -79.03 -43.17 0.55
N SER A 144 -78.92 -42.68 -0.68
CA SER A 144 -80.03 -41.98 -1.32
C SER A 144 -81.27 -42.89 -1.33
N LEU A 145 -82.32 -42.41 -0.63
CA LEU A 145 -83.75 -42.74 -0.77
C LEU A 145 -84.27 -44.15 -0.39
N ALA A 146 -84.68 -44.28 0.86
CA ALA A 146 -85.97 -44.86 1.28
C ALA A 146 -86.29 -44.37 2.71
N ALA A 147 -87.05 -43.29 2.87
CA ALA A 147 -88.49 -43.35 3.16
C ALA A 147 -88.83 -44.03 4.50
N GLY A 148 -89.21 -43.20 5.48
CA GLY A 148 -90.21 -43.54 6.50
C GLY A 148 -89.69 -43.62 7.94
N GLY A 149 -90.19 -42.72 8.79
CA GLY A 149 -90.36 -43.00 10.22
C GLY A 149 -89.96 -41.87 11.16
N ASP A 150 -90.87 -40.91 11.33
CA ASP A 150 -91.19 -40.22 12.60
C ASP A 150 -90.06 -39.57 13.42
N ASN A 151 -90.03 -38.23 13.44
CA ASN A 151 -90.70 -37.38 14.45
C ASN A 151 -90.03 -37.40 15.82
N SER A 152 -89.24 -36.35 16.11
CA SER A 152 -89.37 -35.59 17.36
C SER A 152 -88.51 -34.30 17.34
N PHE A 153 -89.04 -33.27 16.65
CA PHE A 153 -88.98 -31.82 16.94
C PHE A 153 -87.61 -31.09 17.00
N GLY A 154 -87.29 -30.03 16.23
CA GLY A 154 -87.99 -29.23 15.19
C GLY A 154 -87.07 -28.05 14.74
N VAL A 155 -86.86 -27.81 13.42
CA VAL A 155 -87.49 -26.77 12.56
C VAL A 155 -86.91 -25.35 12.81
N SER A 156 -86.53 -24.48 11.86
CA SER A 156 -86.39 -24.44 10.39
C SER A 156 -85.66 -23.14 10.02
N GLY A 157 -85.07 -23.07 8.82
CA GLY A 157 -84.49 -21.84 8.25
C GLY A 157 -85.49 -20.68 8.09
N GLY A 158 -84.93 -19.49 7.89
CA GLY A 158 -85.67 -18.23 7.85
C GLY A 158 -86.67 -18.07 6.71
N SER A 159 -87.71 -17.28 7.00
CA SER A 159 -88.32 -16.25 6.16
C SER A 159 -89.77 -16.04 6.59
N ALA A 160 -90.10 -14.88 7.16
CA ALA A 160 -91.36 -14.18 6.87
C ALA A 160 -91.43 -12.80 7.54
N VAL A 161 -91.78 -11.83 6.70
CA VAL A 161 -92.32 -10.51 7.00
C VAL A 161 -93.42 -10.50 8.07
N GLY A 162 -93.34 -9.51 8.96
CA GLY A 162 -94.37 -8.89 9.80
C GLY A 162 -95.63 -9.66 10.22
N ALA A 163 -95.73 -9.97 11.52
CA ALA A 163 -96.86 -9.61 12.42
C ALA A 163 -96.73 -10.28 13.81
N GLY A 164 -96.50 -9.46 14.84
CA GLY A 164 -97.05 -9.64 16.20
C GLY A 164 -96.99 -11.01 16.90
N ALA A 165 -95.83 -11.67 16.94
CA ALA A 165 -95.58 -12.76 17.88
C ALA A 165 -95.02 -12.20 19.20
N ILE A 166 -95.59 -12.63 20.32
CA ILE A 166 -95.13 -12.27 21.66
C ILE A 166 -93.82 -13.03 21.90
N GLU A 167 -92.69 -12.33 21.82
CA GLU A 167 -91.40 -12.93 22.15
C GLU A 167 -91.42 -13.48 23.58
N PRO A 168 -90.83 -14.66 23.85
CA PRO A 168 -90.64 -15.09 25.22
C PRO A 168 -89.86 -13.98 25.94
N THR A 169 -90.31 -13.59 27.14
CA THR A 169 -89.62 -12.59 27.94
C THR A 169 -88.70 -13.28 28.94
N LEU A 170 -87.43 -12.89 28.97
CA LEU A 170 -86.52 -13.33 30.02
C LEU A 170 -87.13 -13.00 31.40
N PRO A 171 -87.01 -13.89 32.40
CA PRO A 171 -87.45 -13.59 33.76
C PRO A 171 -86.84 -12.28 34.27
N ALA A 172 -87.65 -11.47 34.96
CA ALA A 172 -87.19 -10.21 35.54
C ALA A 172 -86.02 -10.47 36.50
N GLY A 173 -84.90 -9.76 36.30
CA GLY A 173 -83.67 -9.97 37.05
C GLY A 173 -82.63 -10.86 36.34
N SER A 174 -82.86 -11.27 35.09
CA SER A 174 -81.83 -11.93 34.28
C SER A 174 -80.71 -10.96 33.91
N ILE A 175 -79.45 -11.40 34.01
CA ILE A 175 -78.25 -10.58 33.78
C ILE A 175 -77.60 -11.04 32.48
N LYS A 176 -77.41 -10.13 31.52
CA LYS A 176 -76.66 -10.41 30.29
C LYS A 176 -75.19 -10.61 30.66
N ILE A 177 -74.59 -11.72 30.22
CA ILE A 177 -73.15 -11.92 30.43
C ILE A 177 -72.41 -11.20 29.30
N PRO A 178 -71.57 -10.20 29.62
CA PRO A 178 -70.87 -9.39 28.61
C PRO A 178 -69.81 -10.22 27.87
N LEU A 179 -69.39 -9.76 26.69
CA LEU A 179 -68.37 -10.47 25.90
C LEU A 179 -66.99 -10.45 26.58
N SER A 180 -66.71 -9.42 27.40
CA SER A 180 -65.51 -9.33 28.25
C SER A 180 -65.35 -10.49 29.25
N ALA A 181 -66.43 -11.23 29.51
CA ALA A 181 -66.37 -12.43 30.34
C ALA A 181 -65.84 -13.65 29.58
N TYR A 182 -65.77 -13.61 28.24
CA TYR A 182 -65.36 -14.72 27.38
C TYR A 182 -63.94 -14.56 26.85
N LEU A 183 -63.29 -15.68 26.58
CA LEU A 183 -62.02 -15.70 25.86
C LEU A 183 -62.23 -15.13 24.45
N ASN A 184 -61.30 -14.30 23.99
CA ASN A 184 -61.34 -13.63 22.68
C ASN A 184 -62.65 -12.88 22.42
N GLU A 185 -63.37 -12.49 23.47
CA GLU A 185 -64.69 -11.86 23.38
C GLU A 185 -65.72 -12.69 22.59
N ASN A 186 -65.48 -14.01 22.49
CA ASN A 186 -66.28 -14.93 21.70
C ASN A 186 -67.01 -15.91 22.61
N ILE A 187 -68.34 -15.87 22.53
CA ILE A 187 -69.22 -16.69 23.37
C ILE A 187 -68.99 -18.21 23.21
N ASN A 188 -68.37 -18.64 22.11
CA ASN A 188 -68.11 -20.05 21.82
C ASN A 188 -66.75 -20.54 22.33
N ASP A 189 -65.83 -19.63 22.62
CA ASP A 189 -64.49 -19.96 23.15
C ASP A 189 -64.53 -20.22 24.68
N GLY A 190 -65.71 -19.98 25.26
CA GLY A 190 -66.01 -20.15 26.68
C GLY A 190 -65.43 -19.03 27.53
N PHE A 191 -65.72 -19.09 28.82
CA PHE A 191 -65.41 -18.01 29.75
C PHE A 191 -63.91 -17.79 29.97
N VAL A 192 -63.48 -16.57 30.29
CA VAL A 192 -62.14 -16.33 30.81
C VAL A 192 -61.95 -17.13 32.10
N PHE A 193 -60.71 -17.50 32.42
CA PHE A 193 -60.38 -18.39 33.53
C PHE A 193 -61.08 -17.97 34.84
N HIS A 194 -61.11 -16.67 35.14
CA HIS A 194 -61.73 -16.22 36.37
C HIS A 194 -63.26 -16.37 36.39
N MET A 195 -63.94 -16.06 35.28
CA MET A 195 -65.38 -16.31 35.19
C MET A 195 -65.70 -17.82 35.24
N ARG A 196 -64.84 -18.69 34.70
CA ARG A 196 -64.92 -20.15 34.93
C ARG A 196 -64.71 -20.53 36.39
N SER A 197 -63.79 -19.88 37.12
CA SER A 197 -63.53 -20.20 38.53
C SER A 197 -64.68 -19.85 39.46
N LEU A 198 -65.48 -18.83 39.10
CA LEU A 198 -66.67 -18.42 39.84
C LEU A 198 -67.86 -19.35 39.54
N VAL A 199 -67.88 -20.01 38.38
CA VAL A 199 -68.98 -20.86 37.89
C VAL A 199 -68.53 -22.33 37.82
N HIS A 200 -68.95 -23.18 38.76
CA HIS A 200 -68.56 -24.61 38.77
C HIS A 200 -69.07 -25.36 37.53
N ASP A 201 -68.13 -25.74 36.65
CA ASP A 201 -68.16 -26.72 35.56
C ASP A 201 -69.38 -26.69 34.60
N MET A 202 -69.16 -26.14 33.40
CA MET A 202 -70.20 -25.76 32.43
C MET A 202 -70.54 -26.79 31.35
N SER A 203 -70.19 -28.05 31.54
CA SER A 203 -70.41 -29.08 30.51
C SER A 203 -71.90 -29.43 30.25
N TYR A 204 -72.87 -28.82 30.96
CA TYR A 204 -74.32 -29.04 30.78
C TYR A 204 -75.17 -27.79 31.03
N ALA A 205 -76.24 -27.60 30.24
CA ALA A 205 -77.31 -26.64 30.53
C ALA A 205 -77.96 -26.98 31.90
N GLY A 206 -77.73 -26.12 32.90
CA GLY A 206 -78.13 -26.34 34.30
C GLY A 206 -77.09 -25.94 35.35
N SER A 207 -75.91 -25.47 34.95
CA SER A 207 -74.88 -24.95 35.86
C SER A 207 -75.38 -23.70 36.60
N THR A 208 -75.10 -23.61 37.90
CA THR A 208 -75.60 -22.51 38.74
C THR A 208 -74.48 -21.65 39.33
N LEU A 209 -74.52 -20.35 39.12
CA LEU A 209 -73.71 -19.35 39.83
C LEU A 209 -74.57 -18.73 40.94
N ASN A 210 -74.29 -19.07 42.20
CA ASN A 210 -74.98 -18.47 43.36
C ASN A 210 -76.52 -18.39 43.24
N GLY A 211 -77.15 -19.42 42.68
CA GLY A 211 -78.62 -19.47 42.50
C GLY A 211 -79.15 -18.91 41.18
N TYR A 212 -78.30 -18.59 40.20
CA TYR A 212 -78.67 -18.26 38.82
C TYR A 212 -78.25 -19.40 37.89
N SER A 213 -79.13 -19.82 36.98
CA SER A 213 -78.79 -20.76 35.91
C SER A 213 -78.30 -20.00 34.67
N ILE A 214 -77.24 -20.47 34.03
CA ILE A 214 -76.79 -19.91 32.74
C ILE A 214 -77.68 -20.45 31.62
N VAL A 215 -78.30 -19.56 30.86
CA VAL A 215 -79.18 -19.90 29.73
C VAL A 215 -78.75 -19.12 28.49
N ARG A 216 -78.49 -19.84 27.40
CA ARG A 216 -78.32 -19.24 26.07
C ARG A 216 -79.68 -18.83 25.52
N TRP A 217 -79.80 -17.57 25.15
CA TRP A 217 -81.05 -16.98 24.67
C TRP A 217 -81.12 -16.93 23.13
N ILE A 218 -82.29 -16.60 22.58
CA ILE A 218 -82.55 -16.61 21.13
C ILE A 218 -81.77 -15.54 20.35
N ASP A 219 -81.23 -14.53 21.06
CA ASP A 219 -80.31 -13.53 20.50
C ASP A 219 -78.86 -14.03 20.43
N GLY A 220 -78.62 -15.28 20.79
CA GLY A 220 -77.31 -15.91 20.77
C GLY A 220 -76.42 -15.55 21.97
N ARG A 221 -76.92 -14.81 22.97
CA ARG A 221 -76.16 -14.44 24.18
C ARG A 221 -76.53 -15.29 25.38
N ASP A 222 -75.58 -15.47 26.29
CA ASP A 222 -75.83 -16.18 27.54
C ASP A 222 -76.23 -15.19 28.63
N TYR A 223 -77.25 -15.57 29.38
CA TYR A 223 -77.82 -14.81 30.48
C TYR A 223 -77.73 -15.63 31.76
N LEU A 224 -77.37 -14.98 32.87
CA LEU A 224 -77.62 -15.51 34.20
C LEU A 224 -79.11 -15.30 34.51
N VAL A 225 -79.89 -16.38 34.53
CA VAL A 225 -81.33 -16.36 34.82
C VAL A 225 -81.58 -16.81 36.27
N PRO A 226 -82.30 -16.05 37.10
CA PRO A 226 -82.47 -16.37 38.53
C PRO A 226 -83.31 -17.65 38.75
N ASN A 227 -82.87 -18.55 39.64
CA ASN A 227 -83.69 -19.66 40.11
C ASN A 227 -84.79 -19.15 41.07
N ALA A 228 -85.99 -19.74 41.03
CA ALA A 228 -87.15 -19.25 41.77
C ALA A 228 -86.87 -19.04 43.28
N GLY A 229 -86.94 -17.79 43.74
CA GLY A 229 -86.79 -17.40 45.16
C GLY A 229 -85.39 -16.95 45.61
N VAL A 230 -84.41 -16.85 44.71
CA VAL A 230 -83.03 -16.46 45.04
C VAL A 230 -82.65 -15.15 44.34
N ASN A 231 -82.37 -14.08 45.10
CA ASN A 231 -81.81 -12.81 44.61
C ASN A 231 -80.43 -12.58 45.27
N THR A 232 -79.36 -12.91 44.54
CA THR A 232 -77.98 -12.80 45.01
C THR A 232 -77.19 -11.68 44.33
N PHE A 233 -77.82 -10.89 43.47
CA PHE A 233 -77.23 -9.70 42.83
C PHE A 233 -78.07 -8.45 43.08
N THR A 234 -77.40 -7.29 43.18
CA THR A 234 -78.00 -5.97 43.28
C THR A 234 -77.68 -5.19 42.00
N LEU A 235 -78.71 -4.67 41.31
CA LEU A 235 -78.56 -3.80 40.15
C LEU A 235 -78.48 -2.34 40.60
N GLN A 236 -77.42 -1.64 40.20
CA GLN A 236 -77.24 -0.21 40.43
C GLN A 236 -76.62 0.43 39.19
N ASP A 237 -77.29 1.45 38.63
CA ASP A 237 -76.77 2.30 37.54
C ASP A 237 -76.20 1.50 36.34
N GLY A 238 -76.83 0.36 36.02
CA GLY A 238 -76.45 -0.54 34.92
C GLY A 238 -75.40 -1.60 35.27
N TRP A 239 -74.96 -1.69 36.53
CA TRP A 239 -74.06 -2.72 37.05
C TRP A 239 -74.77 -3.70 37.98
N PHE A 240 -74.57 -5.00 37.77
CA PHE A 240 -74.98 -6.05 38.69
C PHE A 240 -73.84 -6.44 39.61
N LYS A 241 -73.99 -6.22 40.92
CA LYS A 241 -73.01 -6.61 41.96
C LYS A 241 -73.51 -7.83 42.73
N SER A 242 -72.69 -8.86 42.89
CA SER A 242 -73.02 -10.02 43.73
C SER A 242 -73.04 -9.65 45.22
N ASN A 243 -73.94 -10.26 45.98
CA ASN A 243 -74.11 -9.98 47.41
C ASN A 243 -72.93 -10.48 48.26
N ASP A 244 -72.17 -11.46 47.77
CA ASP A 244 -70.89 -11.88 48.36
C ASP A 244 -69.73 -10.93 48.05
N GLY A 245 -69.97 -9.91 47.21
CA GLY A 245 -69.03 -8.85 46.89
C GLY A 245 -67.89 -9.25 45.93
N LYS A 246 -67.95 -10.44 45.35
CA LYS A 246 -66.88 -11.02 44.52
C LYS A 246 -67.02 -10.80 43.01
N LEU A 247 -68.20 -10.40 42.54
CA LEU A 247 -68.47 -10.25 41.11
C LEU A 247 -69.27 -8.99 40.81
N ALA A 248 -68.81 -8.21 39.84
CA ALA A 248 -69.54 -7.09 39.25
C ALA A 248 -69.62 -7.28 37.73
N ILE A 249 -70.84 -7.21 37.18
CA ILE A 249 -71.11 -7.38 35.75
C ILE A 249 -71.82 -6.14 35.21
N GLY A 250 -71.17 -5.44 34.28
CA GLY A 250 -71.75 -4.30 33.57
C GLY A 250 -72.74 -4.75 32.50
N GLN A 251 -73.77 -3.94 32.26
CA GLN A 251 -74.69 -4.09 31.13
C GLN A 251 -74.39 -3.04 30.06
N ASP A 252 -75.01 -3.15 28.88
CA ASP A 252 -74.79 -2.24 27.74
C ASP A 252 -75.07 -0.75 28.04
N ASN A 253 -75.82 -0.45 29.10
CA ASN A 253 -76.15 0.91 29.56
C ASN A 253 -75.48 1.27 30.90
N ALA A 254 -74.47 0.51 31.32
CA ALA A 254 -73.67 0.80 32.50
C ALA A 254 -73.06 2.20 32.42
N LYS A 255 -73.15 2.97 33.51
CA LYS A 255 -72.38 4.22 33.66
C LYS A 255 -70.94 3.91 34.04
N ASP A 256 -70.06 4.90 33.92
CA ASP A 256 -68.69 4.85 34.44
C ASP A 256 -68.65 4.30 35.87
N LEU A 257 -67.69 3.42 36.16
CA LEU A 257 -67.55 2.72 37.41
C LEU A 257 -66.37 3.26 38.21
N VAL A 258 -66.62 3.59 39.47
CA VAL A 258 -65.58 3.90 40.44
C VAL A 258 -65.56 2.85 41.55
N LEU A 259 -64.45 2.12 41.65
CA LEU A 259 -64.14 1.28 42.80
C LEU A 259 -63.51 2.17 43.86
N THR A 260 -64.14 2.37 45.02
CA THR A 260 -63.69 3.40 45.97
C THR A 260 -63.81 2.99 47.42
N SER A 261 -63.06 3.63 48.32
CA SER A 261 -63.22 3.39 49.76
C SER A 261 -64.37 4.19 50.33
N SER A 262 -64.86 3.77 51.50
CA SER A 262 -65.79 4.59 52.29
C SER A 262 -65.26 6.03 52.53
N ALA A 263 -63.94 6.21 52.60
CA ALA A 263 -63.31 7.52 52.79
C ALA A 263 -63.34 8.40 51.53
N ASN A 264 -63.17 7.80 50.35
CA ASN A 264 -63.04 8.54 49.09
C ASN A 264 -64.35 8.60 48.28
N SER A 265 -65.36 7.80 48.65
CA SER A 265 -66.65 7.73 47.95
C SER A 265 -67.32 9.10 47.76
N ALA A 266 -67.13 10.04 48.70
CA ALA A 266 -67.68 11.40 48.60
C ALA A 266 -67.01 12.27 47.52
N ASN A 267 -65.78 11.95 47.12
CA ASN A 267 -65.00 12.71 46.14
C ASN A 267 -65.52 12.53 44.70
N HIS A 268 -66.29 11.47 44.47
CA HIS A 268 -66.85 11.13 43.16
C HIS A 268 -68.28 11.64 43.04
N THR A 269 -68.47 12.94 42.79
CA THR A 269 -69.81 13.51 42.58
C THR A 269 -70.12 13.63 41.09
N GLY A 270 -71.18 12.98 40.59
CA GLY A 270 -71.54 13.00 39.17
C GLY A 270 -72.35 11.78 38.75
N ASP A 271 -72.54 11.60 37.44
CA ASP A 271 -73.27 10.48 36.85
C ASP A 271 -72.39 9.21 36.74
N VAL A 272 -71.89 8.72 37.88
CA VAL A 272 -70.98 7.56 37.99
C VAL A 272 -71.47 6.52 39.00
N THR A 273 -71.27 5.24 38.71
CA THR A 273 -71.57 4.11 39.59
C THR A 273 -70.44 3.89 40.59
N LYS A 274 -70.73 3.51 41.84
CA LYS A 274 -69.72 3.29 42.88
C LYS A 274 -69.81 1.91 43.51
N ILE A 275 -68.69 1.20 43.58
CA ILE A 275 -68.53 0.05 44.47
C ILE A 275 -67.66 0.51 45.63
N VAL A 276 -68.30 0.74 46.78
CA VAL A 276 -67.62 1.18 48.01
C VAL A 276 -67.07 -0.03 48.76
N ASP A 277 -65.79 0.04 49.17
CA ASP A 277 -65.03 -1.00 49.87
C ASP A 277 -65.14 -2.37 49.16
N PRO A 278 -64.62 -2.51 47.93
CA PRO A 278 -64.67 -3.75 47.15
C PRO A 278 -63.91 -4.89 47.84
N SER A 279 -64.36 -6.13 47.61
CA SER A 279 -63.63 -7.32 48.08
C SER A 279 -62.26 -7.39 47.40
N SER A 280 -61.26 -7.93 48.09
CA SER A 280 -59.92 -8.16 47.53
C SER A 280 -59.90 -9.25 46.46
N ASP A 281 -61.00 -9.98 46.23
CA ASP A 281 -61.15 -10.95 45.14
C ASP A 281 -62.28 -10.56 44.18
N LEU A 282 -62.65 -9.27 44.17
CA LEU A 282 -63.66 -8.76 43.26
C LEU A 282 -63.18 -8.88 41.81
N SER A 283 -64.05 -9.43 40.98
CA SER A 283 -63.89 -9.43 39.55
C SER A 283 -64.94 -8.58 38.87
N VAL A 284 -64.47 -7.68 38.03
CA VAL A 284 -65.27 -6.71 37.31
C VAL A 284 -65.24 -7.09 35.85
N PHE A 285 -66.41 -7.29 35.25
CA PHE A 285 -66.59 -7.52 33.82
C PHE A 285 -67.40 -6.35 33.24
N GLY A 286 -66.77 -5.52 32.41
CA GLY A 286 -67.41 -4.38 31.74
C GLY A 286 -68.50 -4.84 30.77
N GLY A 287 -69.46 -3.95 30.46
CA GLY A 287 -70.52 -4.23 29.49
C GLY A 287 -70.00 -4.36 28.04
N ASP A 288 -70.88 -4.48 27.06
CA ASP A 288 -70.45 -4.54 25.64
C ASP A 288 -70.26 -3.14 25.01
N ASN A 289 -70.49 -2.07 25.77
CA ASN A 289 -70.30 -0.68 25.33
C ASN A 289 -69.31 0.03 26.26
N GLY A 290 -68.54 0.97 25.69
CA GLY A 290 -67.48 1.73 26.36
C GLY A 290 -67.87 2.28 27.72
N SER A 291 -66.97 2.12 28.70
CA SER A 291 -67.15 2.57 30.07
C SER A 291 -65.82 2.97 30.70
N LYS A 292 -65.81 4.05 31.47
CA LYS A 292 -64.63 4.41 32.27
C LYS A 292 -64.60 3.62 33.57
N ILE A 293 -63.49 2.98 33.89
CA ILE A 293 -63.30 2.28 35.17
C ILE A 293 -62.18 2.97 35.95
N THR A 294 -62.50 3.47 37.15
CA THR A 294 -61.55 4.15 38.04
C THR A 294 -61.42 3.41 39.37
N SER A 295 -60.20 3.12 39.82
CA SER A 295 -59.95 2.56 41.16
C SER A 295 -59.34 3.62 42.10
N ASP A 296 -60.12 4.13 43.06
CA ASP A 296 -59.76 5.22 43.97
C ASP A 296 -59.95 4.91 45.48
N GLY A 297 -58.83 4.75 46.18
CA GLY A 297 -58.74 4.75 47.64
C GLY A 297 -58.83 3.37 48.28
N THR A 298 -58.79 2.31 47.47
CA THR A 298 -58.88 0.90 47.91
C THR A 298 -57.70 0.15 47.32
N ASN A 299 -56.92 -0.55 48.14
CA ASN A 299 -55.92 -1.50 47.65
C ASN A 299 -56.69 -2.70 47.12
N ILE A 300 -56.85 -2.78 45.80
CA ILE A 300 -57.68 -3.81 45.20
C ILE A 300 -56.81 -4.80 44.47
N ASP A 301 -56.83 -6.02 44.96
CA ASP A 301 -56.37 -7.21 44.27
C ASP A 301 -57.48 -7.67 43.31
N THR A 302 -58.04 -6.72 42.55
CA THR A 302 -59.16 -6.94 41.61
C THR A 302 -58.68 -7.49 40.29
N LYS A 303 -59.56 -8.29 39.69
CA LYS A 303 -59.48 -8.63 38.28
C LYS A 303 -60.44 -7.75 37.50
N ILE A 304 -59.90 -6.83 36.72
CA ILE A 304 -60.72 -5.94 35.88
C ILE A 304 -60.62 -6.44 34.46
N TYR A 305 -61.75 -6.83 33.89
CA TYR A 305 -61.95 -7.08 32.47
C TYR A 305 -62.84 -5.95 31.96
N SER A 306 -62.32 -5.06 31.14
CA SER A 306 -63.04 -3.86 30.70
C SER A 306 -64.18 -4.19 29.72
N SER A 307 -64.78 -3.17 29.12
CA SER A 307 -65.81 -3.34 28.10
C SER A 307 -65.17 -3.74 26.75
N VAL A 308 -66.02 -4.04 25.76
CA VAL A 308 -65.61 -4.49 24.41
C VAL A 308 -65.29 -3.31 23.48
N LYS A 309 -65.58 -2.07 23.88
CA LYS A 309 -65.49 -0.89 23.00
C LYS A 309 -64.87 0.30 23.68
N GLY A 310 -63.62 0.62 23.36
CA GLY A 310 -62.96 1.91 23.60
C GLY A 310 -63.14 2.46 25.01
N ASP A 311 -62.27 2.03 25.91
CA ASP A 311 -62.33 2.28 27.34
C ASP A 311 -61.24 3.26 27.82
N GLU A 312 -61.52 3.86 28.97
CA GLU A 312 -60.53 4.62 29.75
C GLU A 312 -60.41 3.97 31.13
N ILE A 313 -59.27 3.34 31.40
CA ILE A 313 -58.93 2.78 32.71
C ILE A 313 -58.04 3.76 33.46
N ASN A 314 -58.48 4.15 34.66
CA ASN A 314 -57.73 5.04 35.53
C ASN A 314 -57.40 4.35 36.86
N ILE A 315 -56.12 4.06 37.07
CA ILE A 315 -55.62 3.52 38.33
C ILE A 315 -55.14 4.68 39.20
N THR A 316 -55.86 5.00 40.28
CA THR A 316 -55.54 6.13 41.16
C THR A 316 -55.14 5.70 42.57
N SER A 317 -54.86 4.42 42.80
CA SER A 317 -54.43 3.87 44.09
C SER A 317 -53.55 2.64 43.93
N ASP A 318 -52.81 2.30 44.99
CA ASP A 318 -51.90 1.16 45.00
C ASP A 318 -52.60 -0.16 44.69
N VAL A 319 -51.93 -1.00 43.89
CA VAL A 319 -52.34 -2.37 43.56
C VAL A 319 -51.23 -3.31 43.99
N THR A 320 -51.55 -4.29 44.83
CA THR A 320 -50.57 -5.26 45.34
C THR A 320 -51.07 -6.68 45.08
N GLY A 321 -50.43 -7.38 44.15
CA GLY A 321 -50.68 -8.80 43.91
C GLY A 321 -49.84 -9.71 44.82
N THR A 322 -50.43 -10.83 45.27
CA THR A 322 -49.70 -11.91 45.96
C THR A 322 -49.74 -13.22 45.14
N GLY A 323 -48.66 -14.02 45.14
CA GLY A 323 -48.65 -15.36 44.52
C GLY A 323 -48.09 -15.45 43.09
N THR A 324 -48.02 -16.67 42.54
CA THR A 324 -47.49 -17.00 41.21
C THR A 324 -48.46 -16.64 40.08
N PHE A 325 -47.95 -16.26 38.91
CA PHE A 325 -48.78 -16.06 37.71
C PHE A 325 -49.55 -17.34 37.35
N GLU A 326 -50.80 -17.19 36.92
CA GLU A 326 -51.56 -18.24 36.26
C GLU A 326 -51.25 -18.15 34.77
N ILE A 327 -50.42 -19.10 34.31
CA ILE A 327 -50.04 -19.24 32.91
C ILE A 327 -50.90 -20.34 32.31
N ASP A 328 -51.47 -20.10 31.13
CA ASP A 328 -52.19 -21.13 30.40
C ASP A 328 -51.24 -22.28 30.07
N PRO A 329 -51.53 -23.53 30.47
CA PRO A 329 -50.63 -24.64 30.23
C PRO A 329 -50.48 -25.00 28.74
N LEU A 330 -51.41 -24.56 27.88
CA LEU A 330 -51.41 -24.76 26.43
C LEU A 330 -50.76 -23.59 25.68
N THR A 331 -51.25 -22.35 25.92
CA THR A 331 -50.82 -21.17 25.17
C THR A 331 -49.60 -20.48 25.79
N ARG A 332 -49.28 -20.81 27.05
CA ARG A 332 -48.29 -20.12 27.88
C ARG A 332 -48.60 -18.63 28.12
N GLU A 333 -49.79 -18.17 27.75
CA GLU A 333 -50.20 -16.79 27.99
C GLU A 333 -50.53 -16.56 29.46
N TYR A 334 -50.37 -15.32 29.90
CA TYR A 334 -50.82 -14.90 31.21
C TYR A 334 -52.35 -14.83 31.22
N ILE A 335 -53.00 -15.82 31.83
CA ILE A 335 -54.47 -15.91 31.92
C ILE A 335 -55.02 -15.44 33.26
N GLY A 336 -54.14 -15.09 34.19
CA GLY A 336 -54.52 -14.52 35.48
C GLY A 336 -53.35 -14.30 36.43
N GLY A 337 -53.61 -13.48 37.43
CA GLY A 337 -52.85 -13.32 38.66
C GLY A 337 -53.82 -12.87 39.75
N GLN A 338 -53.40 -12.71 41.00
CA GLN A 338 -54.32 -12.13 41.99
C GLN A 338 -54.71 -10.69 41.61
N SER A 339 -53.77 -9.89 41.09
CA SER A 339 -54.00 -8.55 40.53
C SER A 339 -53.81 -8.56 39.02
N TYR A 340 -54.90 -8.45 38.25
CA TYR A 340 -54.91 -8.57 36.79
C TYR A 340 -55.86 -7.55 36.16
N ILE A 341 -55.37 -6.72 35.25
CA ILE A 341 -56.19 -5.78 34.48
C ILE A 341 -56.09 -6.19 33.02
N SER A 342 -57.25 -6.34 32.38
CA SER A 342 -57.36 -6.69 30.98
C SER A 342 -58.35 -5.80 30.27
N THR A 343 -57.97 -5.35 29.09
CA THR A 343 -58.90 -4.71 28.16
C THR A 343 -59.25 -5.60 26.99
N GLY A 344 -60.19 -5.14 26.17
CA GLY A 344 -60.83 -5.89 25.10
C GLY A 344 -60.04 -5.87 23.79
N SER A 345 -60.72 -6.09 22.65
CA SER A 345 -60.12 -6.03 21.32
C SER A 345 -60.23 -4.66 20.64
N SER A 346 -60.34 -3.58 21.41
CA SER A 346 -60.56 -2.22 20.90
C SER A 346 -59.49 -1.27 21.42
N SER A 347 -59.22 -0.18 20.69
CA SER A 347 -58.28 0.85 21.16
C SER A 347 -58.66 1.45 22.52
N ASP A 348 -57.82 1.19 23.53
CA ASP A 348 -58.08 1.56 24.92
C ASP A 348 -57.04 2.52 25.48
N ASN A 349 -57.43 3.32 26.49
CA ASN A 349 -56.55 4.24 27.20
C ASN A 349 -56.34 3.78 28.65
N LEU A 350 -55.09 3.61 29.06
CA LEU A 350 -54.72 3.36 30.45
C LEU A 350 -53.98 4.56 31.03
N ASN A 351 -54.48 5.13 32.12
CA ASN A 351 -53.79 6.17 32.88
C ASN A 351 -53.53 5.72 34.32
N ILE A 352 -52.30 5.91 34.78
CA ILE A 352 -51.90 5.65 36.16
C ILE A 352 -51.57 6.97 36.85
N ALA A 353 -52.20 7.23 38.00
CA ALA A 353 -52.05 8.49 38.71
C ALA A 353 -50.71 8.59 39.47
N PRO A 354 -50.23 9.82 39.75
CA PRO A 354 -49.04 10.03 40.57
C PRO A 354 -49.10 9.34 41.94
N GLY A 355 -47.97 8.80 42.38
CA GLY A 355 -47.81 8.13 43.68
C GLY A 355 -48.30 6.68 43.75
N VAL A 356 -48.96 6.17 42.71
CA VAL A 356 -49.46 4.79 42.66
C VAL A 356 -48.31 3.78 42.61
N THR A 357 -48.38 2.76 43.46
CA THR A 357 -47.49 1.60 43.45
C THR A 357 -48.21 0.36 42.91
N LEU A 358 -47.66 -0.22 41.84
CA LEU A 358 -48.07 -1.50 41.27
C LEU A 358 -47.04 -2.57 41.63
N THR A 359 -47.40 -3.51 42.50
CA THR A 359 -46.51 -4.60 42.93
C THR A 359 -47.04 -5.94 42.44
N ASN A 360 -46.23 -6.68 41.67
CA ASN A 360 -46.58 -7.98 41.09
C ASN A 360 -47.93 -7.97 40.33
N THR A 361 -48.24 -6.86 39.66
CA THR A 361 -49.47 -6.66 38.89
C THR A 361 -49.24 -6.99 37.42
N ILE A 362 -50.22 -7.62 36.76
CA ILE A 362 -50.25 -7.74 35.30
C ILE A 362 -51.30 -6.80 34.74
N ILE A 363 -50.93 -6.08 33.70
CA ILE A 363 -51.81 -5.28 32.86
C ILE A 363 -51.65 -5.81 31.43
N ASN A 364 -52.74 -6.29 30.82
CA ASN A 364 -52.77 -6.86 29.48
C ASN A 364 -53.86 -6.15 28.65
N MET A 365 -53.49 -5.28 27.72
CA MET A 365 -54.48 -4.44 27.06
C MET A 365 -55.14 -5.04 25.81
N GLY A 366 -54.77 -6.26 25.40
CA GLY A 366 -55.52 -6.99 24.39
C GLY A 366 -55.12 -6.62 22.97
N ALA A 367 -56.07 -6.23 22.13
CA ALA A 367 -55.80 -5.85 20.74
C ALA A 367 -56.42 -4.49 20.45
N GLY A 368 -55.85 -3.74 19.51
CA GLY A 368 -56.26 -2.38 19.19
C GLY A 368 -55.08 -1.42 19.29
N SER A 369 -55.25 -0.18 18.82
CA SER A 369 -54.20 0.83 19.04
C SER A 369 -54.34 1.45 20.44
N GLU A 370 -53.60 0.91 21.40
CA GLU A 370 -53.64 1.31 22.81
C GLU A 370 -52.81 2.57 23.10
N THR A 371 -53.23 3.31 24.12
CA THR A 371 -52.43 4.40 24.68
C THR A 371 -52.27 4.25 26.19
N VAL A 372 -51.03 4.03 26.63
CA VAL A 372 -50.65 3.90 28.04
C VAL A 372 -49.96 5.16 28.52
N ASN A 373 -50.44 5.73 29.61
CA ASN A 373 -49.87 6.92 30.25
C ASN A 373 -49.50 6.62 31.71
N LEU A 374 -48.20 6.42 31.94
CA LEU A 374 -47.61 6.37 33.28
C LEU A 374 -47.08 7.77 33.60
N LYS A 375 -47.93 8.67 34.12
CA LYS A 375 -47.59 10.09 34.34
C LYS A 375 -47.57 10.45 35.82
N GLY A 376 -46.43 10.19 36.48
CA GLY A 376 -46.18 10.60 37.85
C GLY A 376 -45.80 12.08 37.99
N THR A 377 -45.44 12.49 39.21
CA THR A 377 -44.79 13.79 39.45
C THR A 377 -43.40 13.61 40.07
N ALA A 378 -42.58 14.66 40.07
CA ALA A 378 -41.23 14.60 40.63
C ALA A 378 -41.19 14.20 42.12
N THR A 379 -42.25 14.53 42.89
CA THR A 379 -42.38 14.16 44.31
C THR A 379 -43.13 12.85 44.52
N ASP A 380 -44.09 12.55 43.65
CA ASP A 380 -44.97 11.37 43.75
C ASP A 380 -44.84 10.52 42.48
N LYS A 381 -43.75 9.75 42.41
CA LYS A 381 -43.49 8.84 41.29
C LYS A 381 -44.44 7.65 41.31
N ILE A 382 -44.79 7.16 40.12
CA ILE A 382 -45.44 5.85 39.96
C ILE A 382 -44.38 4.78 40.24
N ASN A 383 -44.69 3.72 40.98
CA ASN A 383 -43.73 2.65 41.30
C ASN A 383 -44.18 1.31 40.72
N PHE A 384 -43.53 0.84 39.65
CA PHE A 384 -43.66 -0.52 39.13
C PHE A 384 -42.65 -1.45 39.82
N LYS A 385 -43.12 -2.50 40.50
CA LYS A 385 -42.27 -3.46 41.22
C LYS A 385 -42.63 -4.89 40.87
N GLY A 386 -41.80 -5.56 40.07
CA GLY A 386 -42.06 -6.91 39.58
C GLY A 386 -43.36 -7.04 38.78
N SER A 387 -43.83 -5.93 38.21
CA SER A 387 -45.11 -5.82 37.49
C SER A 387 -44.88 -5.82 35.98
N ILE A 388 -45.85 -6.35 35.23
CA ILE A 388 -45.79 -6.50 33.78
C ILE A 388 -46.93 -5.69 33.15
N LEU A 389 -46.61 -4.86 32.17
CA LEU A 389 -47.57 -4.17 31.31
C LEU A 389 -47.35 -4.61 29.86
N MET A 390 -48.43 -5.00 29.19
CA MET A 390 -48.44 -5.51 27.82
C MET A 390 -49.57 -4.82 27.07
N THR A 391 -49.31 -4.19 25.93
CA THR A 391 -50.36 -3.53 25.15
C THR A 391 -51.05 -4.52 24.20
N GLY A 392 -50.27 -5.26 23.40
CA GLY A 392 -50.75 -6.51 22.82
C GLY A 392 -50.61 -6.57 21.31
N ALA A 393 -51.67 -6.36 20.52
CA ALA A 393 -51.60 -6.39 19.06
C ALA A 393 -52.08 -5.06 18.46
N ASP A 394 -51.57 -4.70 17.28
CA ASP A 394 -51.72 -3.39 16.59
C ASP A 394 -50.75 -2.32 17.10
N ASN A 395 -50.82 -1.10 16.56
CA ASN A 395 -49.83 -0.05 16.82
C ASN A 395 -50.13 0.72 18.12
N ASP A 396 -49.25 0.58 19.11
CA ASP A 396 -49.47 1.10 20.45
C ASP A 396 -48.54 2.28 20.83
N VAL A 397 -48.98 3.07 21.81
CA VAL A 397 -48.18 4.17 22.37
C VAL A 397 -48.08 4.08 23.88
N ILE A 398 -46.86 3.90 24.40
CA ILE A 398 -46.57 3.81 25.83
C ILE A 398 -45.76 5.03 26.28
N ASN A 399 -46.31 5.85 27.17
CA ASN A 399 -45.66 7.06 27.71
C ASN A 399 -45.29 6.86 29.17
N ILE A 400 -43.99 6.93 29.49
CA ILE A 400 -43.42 6.71 30.82
C ILE A 400 -42.81 8.01 31.33
N GLU A 401 -43.38 8.64 32.35
CA GLU A 401 -42.92 9.91 32.90
C GLU A 401 -42.98 9.89 34.43
N ASN A 402 -41.90 10.28 35.11
CA ASN A 402 -41.81 10.23 36.58
C ASN A 402 -42.26 8.87 37.18
N ALA A 403 -41.88 7.76 36.55
CA ALA A 403 -42.17 6.41 37.00
C ALA A 403 -40.88 5.65 37.36
N SER A 404 -40.85 4.93 38.47
CA SER A 404 -39.72 4.10 38.92
C SER A 404 -40.06 2.63 38.72
N PHE A 405 -39.19 1.91 38.03
CA PHE A 405 -39.28 0.47 37.79
C PHE A 405 -38.22 -0.24 38.62
N ASP A 406 -38.64 -1.22 39.42
CA ASP A 406 -37.78 -2.00 40.30
C ASP A 406 -38.10 -3.49 40.17
N VAL A 407 -37.19 -4.32 40.66
CA VAL A 407 -37.37 -5.77 40.73
C VAL A 407 -37.88 -6.17 42.10
N THR A 408 -38.63 -7.26 42.18
CA THR A 408 -38.90 -7.97 43.44
C THR A 408 -38.01 -9.20 43.53
N ASP A 409 -37.94 -9.86 44.69
CA ASP A 409 -37.17 -11.12 44.84
C ASP A 409 -37.63 -12.22 43.88
N GLU A 410 -38.80 -12.06 43.25
CA GLU A 410 -39.40 -13.03 42.35
C GLU A 410 -39.37 -12.61 40.86
N ARG A 411 -39.39 -11.30 40.53
CA ARG A 411 -39.75 -10.83 39.17
C ARG A 411 -39.10 -9.52 38.74
N ALA A 412 -38.80 -9.45 37.45
CA ALA A 412 -38.48 -8.21 36.74
C ALA A 412 -39.74 -7.37 36.48
N SER A 413 -39.61 -6.04 36.50
CA SER A 413 -40.64 -5.19 35.90
C SER A 413 -40.46 -5.13 34.39
N VAL A 414 -41.55 -5.31 33.64
CA VAL A 414 -41.54 -5.42 32.17
C VAL A 414 -42.58 -4.48 31.56
N ILE A 415 -42.17 -3.72 30.55
CA ILE A 415 -43.05 -3.07 29.57
C ILE A 415 -42.92 -3.85 28.26
N ASP A 416 -44.02 -4.23 27.64
CA ASP A 416 -44.07 -4.99 26.38
C ASP A 416 -45.08 -4.33 25.42
N GLY A 417 -44.65 -3.91 24.22
CA GLY A 417 -45.54 -3.38 23.18
C GLY A 417 -46.36 -4.48 22.50
N GLY A 418 -45.73 -5.63 22.26
CA GLY A 418 -46.40 -6.80 21.71
C GLY A 418 -46.21 -6.90 20.21
N SER A 419 -47.25 -6.90 19.40
CA SER A 419 -47.19 -7.08 17.95
C SER A 419 -47.80 -5.88 17.24
N GLY A 420 -47.05 -5.19 16.40
CA GLY A 420 -47.49 -3.97 15.74
C GLY A 420 -46.32 -3.01 15.58
N ASN A 421 -46.58 -1.79 15.12
CA ASN A 421 -45.57 -0.74 15.04
C ASN A 421 -45.70 0.15 16.27
N ASP A 422 -44.99 -0.19 17.33
CA ASP A 422 -45.18 0.40 18.65
C ASP A 422 -44.24 1.57 18.91
N THR A 423 -44.71 2.54 19.71
CA THR A 423 -43.91 3.67 20.16
C THR A 423 -43.83 3.74 21.69
N ILE A 424 -42.64 3.55 22.24
CA ILE A 424 -42.38 3.62 23.69
C ILE A 424 -41.57 4.88 24.00
N ASN A 425 -42.15 5.81 24.75
CA ASN A 425 -41.53 7.07 25.15
C ASN A 425 -41.15 7.04 26.64
N VAL A 426 -39.85 6.96 26.93
CA VAL A 426 -39.28 7.11 28.27
C VAL A 426 -38.90 8.57 28.50
N ASN A 427 -39.68 9.28 29.30
CA ASN A 427 -39.62 10.72 29.53
C ASN A 427 -38.96 11.09 30.86
N SER A 428 -38.88 12.40 31.11
CA SER A 428 -38.24 12.99 32.28
C SER A 428 -38.70 12.38 33.59
N GLY A 429 -37.74 12.08 34.47
CA GLY A 429 -37.96 11.54 35.80
C GLY A 429 -38.31 10.04 35.85
N ALA A 430 -38.46 9.38 34.70
CA ALA A 430 -38.54 7.92 34.62
C ALA A 430 -37.21 7.28 35.07
N GLU A 431 -37.29 6.23 35.87
CA GLU A 431 -36.15 5.49 36.44
C GLU A 431 -36.31 3.99 36.20
N LEU A 432 -35.54 3.44 35.28
CA LEU A 432 -35.46 2.01 35.03
C LEU A 432 -34.23 1.46 35.73
N LYS A 433 -34.43 0.61 36.74
CA LYS A 433 -33.35 0.05 37.55
C LYS A 433 -32.82 -1.26 36.97
N LYS A 434 -31.81 -1.83 37.63
CA LYS A 434 -31.26 -3.16 37.33
C LYS A 434 -32.36 -4.21 37.16
N GLY A 435 -32.21 -5.08 36.16
CA GLY A 435 -33.13 -6.20 35.90
C GLY A 435 -34.49 -5.79 35.33
N THR A 436 -34.75 -4.50 35.10
CA THR A 436 -35.96 -4.05 34.38
C THR A 436 -35.82 -4.22 32.88
N ILE A 437 -36.95 -4.41 32.19
CA ILE A 437 -36.98 -4.72 30.76
C ILE A 437 -38.02 -3.84 30.05
N ILE A 438 -37.61 -3.18 28.97
CA ILE A 438 -38.51 -2.67 27.92
C ILE A 438 -38.42 -3.63 26.74
N ARG A 439 -39.56 -4.10 26.25
CA ARG A 439 -39.74 -4.85 25.02
C ARG A 439 -40.62 -4.04 24.09
N SER A 440 -40.16 -3.77 22.88
CA SER A 440 -41.06 -3.23 21.85
C SER A 440 -41.94 -4.35 21.28
N GLY A 441 -41.33 -5.47 20.87
CA GLY A 441 -42.03 -6.63 20.36
C GLY A 441 -41.87 -6.80 18.84
N SER A 442 -42.82 -7.47 18.18
CA SER A 442 -42.77 -7.73 16.74
C SER A 442 -43.37 -6.58 15.94
N GLY A 443 -42.61 -6.03 14.99
CA GLY A 443 -43.09 -5.04 14.02
C GLY A 443 -42.10 -3.89 13.92
N ASN A 444 -42.51 -2.77 13.30
CA ASN A 444 -41.62 -1.64 13.07
C ASN A 444 -41.66 -0.65 14.24
N ASP A 445 -40.86 -0.93 15.25
CA ASP A 445 -40.97 -0.25 16.54
C ASP A 445 -40.00 0.91 16.74
N THR A 446 -40.42 1.85 17.60
CA THR A 446 -39.61 2.99 18.03
C THR A 446 -39.56 3.09 19.56
N VAL A 447 -38.36 3.18 20.12
CA VAL A 447 -38.14 3.48 21.55
C VAL A 447 -37.42 4.82 21.68
N ASN A 448 -38.03 5.79 22.37
CA ASN A 448 -37.44 7.11 22.63
C ASN A 448 -37.05 7.22 24.10
N VAL A 449 -35.78 7.48 24.39
CA VAL A 449 -35.26 7.81 25.72
C VAL A 449 -34.99 9.31 25.76
N ASN A 450 -35.96 10.06 26.26
CA ASN A 450 -35.98 11.52 26.23
C ASN A 450 -35.20 12.15 27.39
N SER A 451 -35.00 13.47 27.32
CA SER A 451 -34.25 14.24 28.31
C SER A 451 -34.77 14.02 29.73
N GLY A 452 -33.87 13.75 30.68
CA GLY A 452 -34.20 13.50 32.09
C GLY A 452 -34.68 12.07 32.40
N ALA A 453 -34.78 11.18 31.42
CA ALA A 453 -34.97 9.76 31.67
C ALA A 453 -33.68 9.11 32.21
N ASN A 454 -33.82 8.16 33.13
CA ASN A 454 -32.72 7.45 33.77
C ASN A 454 -32.88 5.93 33.61
N ILE A 455 -32.04 5.31 32.79
CA ILE A 455 -31.96 3.87 32.60
C ILE A 455 -30.63 3.40 33.20
N HIS A 456 -30.69 2.69 34.33
CA HIS A 456 -29.53 2.37 35.14
C HIS A 456 -29.55 0.95 35.71
N GLY A 457 -28.59 0.13 35.28
CA GLY A 457 -28.33 -1.19 35.86
C GLY A 457 -27.13 -1.25 36.80
N THR A 458 -26.75 -2.46 37.19
CA THR A 458 -25.48 -2.76 37.89
C THR A 458 -24.47 -3.39 36.94
N ARG A 459 -23.22 -3.52 37.37
CA ARG A 459 -22.17 -4.24 36.63
C ARG A 459 -22.60 -5.64 36.13
N HIS A 460 -23.31 -6.41 36.95
CA HIS A 460 -23.66 -7.81 36.68
C HIS A 460 -25.05 -8.00 36.07
N GLU A 461 -25.91 -7.01 36.20
CA GLU A 461 -27.32 -7.09 35.82
C GLU A 461 -27.78 -5.73 35.33
N GLY A 462 -27.97 -5.61 34.02
CA GLY A 462 -28.33 -4.36 33.37
C GLY A 462 -29.83 -4.08 33.37
N ALA A 463 -30.20 -2.85 33.05
CA ALA A 463 -31.53 -2.56 32.50
C ALA A 463 -31.51 -2.90 31.00
N VAL A 464 -32.55 -3.56 30.50
CA VAL A 464 -32.59 -4.08 29.12
C VAL A 464 -33.62 -3.33 28.30
N ILE A 465 -33.23 -2.88 27.12
CA ILE A 465 -34.13 -2.50 26.03
C ILE A 465 -33.99 -3.59 24.97
N HIS A 466 -35.05 -4.34 24.73
CA HIS A 466 -35.13 -5.36 23.70
C HIS A 466 -36.12 -4.89 22.62
N MET A 467 -35.65 -4.79 21.39
CA MET A 467 -36.44 -4.38 20.24
C MET A 467 -36.48 -5.52 19.25
N GLY A 468 -37.65 -5.81 18.69
CA GLY A 468 -37.85 -6.99 17.88
C GLY A 468 -38.56 -8.14 18.59
N LYS A 469 -38.85 -9.18 17.81
CA LYS A 469 -39.76 -10.26 18.19
C LYS A 469 -39.32 -10.88 19.50
N SER A 470 -40.18 -10.74 20.50
CA SER A 470 -39.90 -11.22 21.84
C SER A 470 -40.26 -12.70 21.99
N VAL A 471 -39.67 -13.36 22.97
CA VAL A 471 -40.10 -14.70 23.43
C VAL A 471 -41.43 -14.66 24.20
N SER A 472 -42.12 -13.51 24.20
CA SER A 472 -43.38 -13.31 24.90
C SER A 472 -44.47 -14.18 24.24
N PRO A 473 -45.22 -14.99 25.00
CA PRO A 473 -46.32 -15.79 24.46
C PRO A 473 -47.44 -14.97 23.80
N LEU A 474 -47.51 -13.67 24.09
CA LEU A 474 -48.48 -12.74 23.52
C LEU A 474 -47.98 -12.02 22.26
N ASP A 475 -46.68 -12.07 22.00
CA ASP A 475 -46.10 -11.52 20.78
C ASP A 475 -46.20 -12.54 19.63
N LYS A 476 -47.33 -12.49 18.92
CA LYS A 476 -47.70 -13.44 17.86
C LYS A 476 -47.35 -12.94 16.46
N GLY A 477 -46.84 -11.72 16.34
CA GLY A 477 -46.48 -11.07 15.10
C GLY A 477 -45.27 -11.68 14.40
N GLU A 478 -45.05 -11.25 13.16
CA GLU A 478 -43.81 -11.52 12.45
C GLU A 478 -42.76 -10.46 12.78
N GLN A 479 -41.49 -10.85 12.73
CA GLN A 479 -40.39 -9.92 12.94
C GLN A 479 -40.50 -8.73 11.98
N GLY A 480 -40.51 -7.52 12.52
CA GLY A 480 -40.55 -6.30 11.73
C GLY A 480 -39.32 -6.08 10.87
N ASP A 481 -39.48 -5.24 9.86
CA ASP A 481 -38.40 -4.83 8.97
C ASP A 481 -37.47 -3.84 9.64
N THR A 482 -37.96 -2.97 10.54
CA THR A 482 -37.14 -1.91 11.15
C THR A 482 -37.27 -1.83 12.68
N SER A 483 -36.20 -1.48 13.39
CA SER A 483 -36.25 -1.12 14.82
C SER A 483 -35.46 0.15 15.08
N GLU A 484 -36.04 1.15 15.74
CA GLU A 484 -35.39 2.44 16.02
C GLU A 484 -35.28 2.78 17.52
N LEU A 485 -34.06 2.88 18.06
CA LEU A 485 -33.78 3.43 19.40
C LEU A 485 -33.23 4.84 19.29
N ASN A 486 -33.83 5.77 20.04
CA ASN A 486 -33.42 7.18 20.10
C ASN A 486 -33.10 7.62 21.53
N VAL A 487 -31.82 7.72 21.88
CA VAL A 487 -31.36 8.26 23.16
C VAL A 487 -31.04 9.75 23.00
N LYS A 488 -31.92 10.60 23.52
CA LYS A 488 -31.91 12.05 23.32
C LYS A 488 -30.99 12.80 24.29
N ASN A 489 -30.67 14.04 23.95
CA ASN A 489 -29.88 14.93 24.82
C ASN A 489 -30.44 15.01 26.26
N GLY A 490 -29.57 14.81 27.26
CA GLY A 490 -29.92 14.85 28.68
C GLY A 490 -30.55 13.57 29.22
N ALA A 491 -30.69 12.52 28.40
CA ALA A 491 -30.99 11.18 28.88
C ALA A 491 -29.77 10.58 29.59
N PHE A 492 -30.00 9.74 30.60
CA PHE A 492 -28.97 8.99 31.30
C PHE A 492 -29.17 7.49 31.08
N MET A 493 -28.19 6.84 30.49
CA MET A 493 -28.17 5.40 30.27
C MET A 493 -26.86 4.83 30.79
N SER A 494 -26.92 3.96 31.80
CA SER A 494 -25.69 3.35 32.34
C SER A 494 -25.90 1.92 32.79
N ASN A 495 -24.86 1.10 32.60
CA ASN A 495 -24.94 -0.35 32.81
C ASN A 495 -26.18 -0.96 32.13
N ALA A 496 -26.48 -0.54 30.91
CA ALA A 496 -27.66 -0.97 30.17
C ALA A 496 -27.27 -1.95 29.06
N LYS A 497 -28.23 -2.75 28.62
CA LYS A 497 -28.13 -3.57 27.41
C LYS A 497 -29.21 -3.16 26.42
N VAL A 498 -28.82 -2.89 25.19
CA VAL A 498 -29.71 -2.68 24.05
C VAL A 498 -29.58 -3.90 23.15
N GLU A 499 -30.67 -4.62 22.98
CA GLU A 499 -30.80 -5.74 22.06
C GLU A 499 -31.79 -5.33 20.96
N ALA A 500 -31.37 -5.34 19.71
CA ALA A 500 -32.21 -4.99 18.58
C ALA A 500 -32.20 -6.12 17.55
N ALA A 501 -33.39 -6.59 17.22
CA ALA A 501 -33.65 -7.70 16.34
C ALA A 501 -34.65 -7.27 15.28
N ALA A 502 -34.18 -6.84 14.12
CA ALA A 502 -34.99 -6.51 12.94
C ALA A 502 -34.13 -6.61 11.68
N LYS A 503 -34.74 -6.56 10.49
CA LYS A 503 -33.95 -6.57 9.24
C LYS A 503 -33.05 -5.34 9.11
N GLU A 504 -33.52 -4.20 9.59
CA GLU A 504 -32.79 -2.95 9.68
C GLU A 504 -32.89 -2.33 11.08
N ASN A 505 -31.77 -2.21 11.79
CA ASN A 505 -31.74 -1.62 13.12
C ASN A 505 -31.13 -0.22 13.07
N THR A 506 -31.77 0.79 13.66
CA THR A 506 -31.23 2.14 13.80
C THR A 506 -31.11 2.52 15.27
N ILE A 507 -29.89 2.76 15.74
CA ILE A 507 -29.62 3.11 17.14
C ILE A 507 -28.91 4.46 17.19
N ASN A 508 -29.56 5.46 17.78
CA ASN A 508 -29.09 6.83 17.84
C ASN A 508 -28.80 7.27 19.28
N PHE A 509 -27.57 7.71 19.53
CA PHE A 509 -27.20 8.39 20.77
C PHE A 509 -26.85 9.85 20.46
N GLU A 510 -27.72 10.76 20.86
CA GLU A 510 -27.55 12.19 20.64
C GLU A 510 -26.53 12.81 21.60
N LYS A 511 -25.90 13.90 21.13
CA LYS A 511 -24.96 14.69 21.92
C LYS A 511 -25.60 15.18 23.21
N GLY A 512 -24.91 14.96 24.33
CA GLY A 512 -25.36 15.36 25.67
C GLY A 512 -26.13 14.29 26.44
N ALA A 513 -26.37 13.12 25.86
CA ALA A 513 -26.76 11.94 26.62
C ALA A 513 -25.58 11.39 27.45
N THR A 514 -25.82 10.85 28.64
CA THR A 514 -24.77 10.19 29.46
C THR A 514 -24.83 8.69 29.24
N THR A 515 -23.79 8.10 28.64
CA THR A 515 -23.76 6.68 28.26
C THR A 515 -22.53 5.95 28.81
N THR A 516 -22.70 5.19 29.90
CA THR A 516 -21.57 4.48 30.54
C THR A 516 -21.86 2.99 30.79
N GLY A 517 -21.00 2.08 30.35
CA GLY A 517 -21.21 0.63 30.47
C GLY A 517 -22.42 0.14 29.67
N VAL A 518 -22.67 0.72 28.50
CA VAL A 518 -23.77 0.37 27.60
C VAL A 518 -23.30 -0.68 26.61
N GLU A 519 -24.00 -1.81 26.59
CA GLU A 519 -23.78 -2.92 25.66
C GLU A 519 -24.84 -2.84 24.55
N ILE A 520 -24.41 -2.64 23.31
CA ILE A 520 -25.27 -2.57 22.13
C ILE A 520 -25.10 -3.87 21.34
N VAL A 521 -26.20 -4.58 21.13
CA VAL A 521 -26.28 -5.86 20.43
C VAL A 521 -27.36 -5.74 19.37
N ALA A 522 -26.96 -5.56 18.11
CA ALA A 522 -27.85 -5.55 16.95
C ALA A 522 -27.59 -6.81 16.10
N GLU A 523 -27.75 -7.98 16.73
CA GLU A 523 -27.34 -9.29 16.22
C GLU A 523 -28.53 -10.10 15.68
N ASP A 524 -29.21 -9.70 14.60
CA ASP A 524 -30.36 -10.50 14.12
C ASP A 524 -30.74 -10.27 12.64
N ALA A 525 -31.09 -11.38 11.97
CA ALA A 525 -31.75 -11.66 10.66
C ALA A 525 -31.63 -10.73 9.43
N GLY A 526 -30.92 -9.61 9.52
CA GLY A 526 -31.07 -8.48 8.62
C GLY A 526 -30.04 -8.29 7.51
N THR A 527 -30.25 -7.23 6.72
CA THR A 527 -29.32 -6.78 5.68
C THR A 527 -28.38 -5.68 6.18
N LYS A 528 -28.74 -4.94 7.26
CA LYS A 528 -28.00 -3.74 7.68
C LYS A 528 -28.42 -3.20 9.06
N SER A 529 -27.48 -2.87 9.92
CA SER A 529 -27.69 -2.09 11.14
C SER A 529 -26.95 -0.75 11.05
N THR A 530 -27.55 0.33 11.55
CA THR A 530 -26.97 1.68 11.59
C THR A 530 -26.90 2.20 13.02
N ILE A 531 -25.69 2.42 13.53
CA ILE A 531 -25.43 2.88 14.90
C ILE A 531 -24.76 4.25 14.84
N ASN A 532 -25.43 5.28 15.37
CA ASN A 532 -24.94 6.65 15.39
C ASN A 532 -24.63 7.10 16.82
N ILE A 533 -23.35 7.37 17.10
CA ILE A 533 -22.85 7.77 18.42
C ILE A 533 -22.35 9.23 18.37
N LYS A 534 -23.07 10.15 19.03
CA LYS A 534 -22.71 11.58 19.13
C LYS A 534 -22.34 12.01 20.55
N THR A 535 -22.15 11.04 21.44
CA THR A 535 -21.84 11.25 22.85
C THR A 535 -20.81 10.23 23.33
N ASP A 536 -20.23 10.48 24.50
CA ASP A 536 -19.21 9.63 25.10
C ASP A 536 -19.73 8.24 25.42
N LEU A 537 -19.06 7.20 24.93
CA LEU A 537 -19.36 5.82 25.28
C LEU A 537 -18.20 5.24 26.08
N LYS A 538 -18.39 5.18 27.40
CA LYS A 538 -17.28 4.91 28.34
C LYS A 538 -17.56 3.72 29.24
N LYS A 539 -16.51 3.11 29.78
CA LYS A 539 -16.64 2.14 30.89
C LYS A 539 -17.32 2.80 32.10
N SER A 540 -18.26 2.11 32.74
CA SER A 540 -18.93 2.62 33.94
C SER A 540 -18.00 2.63 35.16
N LEU A 541 -18.32 3.44 36.17
CA LEU A 541 -17.60 3.47 37.46
C LEU A 541 -17.60 2.12 38.17
N GLU A 542 -18.63 1.30 37.94
CA GLU A 542 -18.73 -0.07 38.48
C GLU A 542 -17.90 -1.08 37.67
N GLY A 543 -17.31 -0.65 36.57
CA GLY A 543 -16.37 -1.42 35.77
C GLY A 543 -16.98 -2.22 34.63
N ARG A 544 -18.26 -2.00 34.28
CA ARG A 544 -18.88 -2.58 33.08
C ARG A 544 -18.38 -1.82 31.85
N ARG A 545 -17.84 -2.54 30.86
CA ARG A 545 -17.37 -1.96 29.60
C ARG A 545 -18.55 -1.70 28.68
N SER A 546 -18.43 -0.69 27.84
CA SER A 546 -19.33 -0.51 26.71
C SER A 546 -18.84 -1.30 25.50
N SER A 547 -19.75 -1.77 24.67
CA SER A 547 -19.43 -2.50 23.45
C SER A 547 -20.51 -2.30 22.40
N ILE A 548 -20.12 -2.48 21.15
CA ILE A 548 -21.00 -2.51 19.99
C ILE A 548 -20.81 -3.87 19.33
N SER A 549 -21.90 -4.57 19.06
CA SER A 549 -21.90 -5.83 18.33
C SER A 549 -23.05 -5.83 17.34
N THR A 550 -22.75 -6.14 16.08
CA THR A 550 -23.74 -6.29 15.02
C THR A 550 -23.68 -7.70 14.44
N GLY A 551 -24.77 -8.14 13.80
CA GLY A 551 -24.89 -9.43 13.15
C GLY A 551 -24.23 -9.46 11.76
N ALA A 552 -24.66 -10.40 10.92
CA ALA A 552 -24.33 -10.36 9.48
C ALA A 552 -25.11 -9.25 8.77
N GLY A 553 -24.56 -8.70 7.69
CA GLY A 553 -25.14 -7.63 6.88
C GLY A 553 -24.17 -6.48 6.61
N ASP A 554 -24.58 -5.52 5.80
CA ASP A 554 -23.80 -4.32 5.48
C ASP A 554 -24.02 -3.27 6.57
N ASP A 555 -23.38 -3.46 7.72
CA ASP A 555 -23.58 -2.62 8.90
C ASP A 555 -22.83 -1.28 8.84
N ILE A 556 -23.35 -0.26 9.51
CA ILE A 556 -22.79 1.09 9.56
C ILE A 556 -22.66 1.57 11.01
N VAL A 557 -21.47 2.00 11.40
CA VAL A 557 -21.21 2.65 12.69
C VAL A 557 -20.62 4.04 12.46
N ASN A 558 -21.31 5.08 12.92
CA ASN A 558 -20.85 6.47 12.85
C ASN A 558 -20.59 7.02 14.24
N VAL A 559 -19.39 7.54 14.47
CA VAL A 559 -19.00 8.22 15.71
C VAL A 559 -18.62 9.65 15.39
N SER A 560 -19.28 10.62 16.02
CA SER A 560 -19.07 12.04 15.69
C SER A 560 -19.27 13.00 16.87
N ASP A 561 -19.23 14.31 16.57
CA ASP A 561 -19.57 15.39 17.51
C ASP A 561 -18.68 15.46 18.77
N LYS A 562 -17.41 15.06 18.66
CA LYS A 562 -16.42 14.97 19.75
C LYS A 562 -16.75 13.93 20.79
N ALA A 563 -17.46 12.88 20.40
CA ALA A 563 -17.66 11.71 21.24
C ALA A 563 -16.32 11.04 21.57
N GLU A 564 -16.15 10.66 22.84
CA GLU A 564 -15.03 9.85 23.29
C GLU A 564 -15.47 8.41 23.59
N LEU A 565 -14.94 7.45 22.84
CA LEU A 565 -15.12 6.02 23.05
C LEU A 565 -13.91 5.46 23.80
N THR A 566 -14.06 5.17 25.09
CA THR A 566 -12.95 4.67 25.92
C THR A 566 -13.14 3.20 26.29
N SER A 567 -12.17 2.37 25.93
CA SER A 567 -12.20 0.91 26.14
C SER A 567 -13.42 0.23 25.51
N VAL A 568 -13.90 0.76 24.38
CA VAL A 568 -15.02 0.23 23.61
C VAL A 568 -14.52 -0.80 22.61
N LYS A 569 -15.17 -1.95 22.59
CA LYS A 569 -14.96 -2.96 21.55
C LYS A 569 -16.13 -2.94 20.57
N MET A 570 -15.83 -2.74 19.30
CA MET A 570 -16.75 -2.95 18.19
C MET A 570 -16.45 -4.32 17.57
N ARG A 571 -17.51 -5.12 17.35
CA ARG A 571 -17.48 -6.38 16.61
C ARG A 571 -18.58 -6.34 15.57
N LEU A 572 -18.24 -6.21 14.31
CA LEU A 572 -19.20 -6.27 13.23
C LEU A 572 -19.13 -7.67 12.61
N GLY A 573 -20.26 -8.20 12.11
CA GLY A 573 -20.29 -9.52 11.50
C GLY A 573 -19.84 -9.51 10.04
N GLU A 574 -20.15 -10.57 9.30
CA GLU A 574 -19.86 -10.69 7.86
C GLU A 574 -20.67 -9.68 7.05
N GLY A 575 -20.10 -9.10 5.99
CA GLY A 575 -20.77 -8.15 5.09
C GLY A 575 -19.89 -6.96 4.70
N LEU A 576 -20.41 -6.01 3.92
CA LEU A 576 -19.70 -4.78 3.56
C LEU A 576 -19.88 -3.73 4.67
N ASN A 577 -19.15 -3.90 5.77
CA ASN A 577 -19.31 -3.03 6.92
C ASN A 577 -18.62 -1.68 6.74
N LYS A 578 -19.22 -0.61 7.26
CA LYS A 578 -18.66 0.75 7.24
C LYS A 578 -18.55 1.35 8.64
N VAL A 579 -17.35 1.74 9.04
CA VAL A 579 -17.11 2.48 10.28
C VAL A 579 -16.56 3.87 9.99
N THR A 580 -17.17 4.93 10.51
CA THR A 580 -16.71 6.31 10.35
C THR A 580 -16.51 6.96 11.71
N ILE A 581 -15.28 7.41 12.00
CA ILE A 581 -14.93 8.24 13.16
C ILE A 581 -14.64 9.66 12.65
N ASN A 582 -15.47 10.63 13.04
CA ASN A 582 -15.49 11.98 12.47
C ASN A 582 -15.46 13.05 13.57
N ASP A 583 -14.36 13.79 13.72
CA ASP A 583 -14.15 14.74 14.84
C ASP A 583 -14.47 14.07 16.19
N ALA A 584 -13.94 12.86 16.40
CA ALA A 584 -14.21 12.02 17.57
C ALA A 584 -12.96 11.22 17.96
N THR A 585 -12.96 10.68 19.18
CA THR A 585 -11.81 9.95 19.74
C THR A 585 -12.20 8.52 20.10
N MET A 586 -11.39 7.56 19.68
CA MET A 586 -11.40 6.19 20.18
C MET A 586 -10.09 5.93 20.92
N ASP A 587 -10.19 5.55 22.20
CA ASP A 587 -9.05 5.35 23.10
C ASP A 587 -9.13 3.94 23.73
N SER A 588 -8.04 3.19 23.67
CA SER A 588 -7.91 1.86 24.30
C SER A 588 -8.95 0.84 23.80
N GLY A 589 -9.43 0.98 22.56
CA GLY A 589 -10.52 0.20 21.97
C GLY A 589 -10.09 -0.73 20.83
N SER A 590 -11.06 -1.37 20.19
CA SER A 590 -10.83 -2.12 18.95
C SER A 590 -12.01 -2.05 18.00
N ILE A 591 -11.75 -1.98 16.70
CA ILE A 591 -12.71 -2.22 15.62
C ILE A 591 -12.33 -3.57 15.01
N VAL A 592 -13.25 -4.52 15.04
CA VAL A 592 -13.09 -5.84 14.41
C VAL A 592 -14.28 -6.05 13.50
N ASN A 593 -14.06 -6.00 12.19
CA ASN A 593 -15.08 -6.37 11.21
C ASN A 593 -14.99 -7.88 10.92
N GLY A 594 -16.08 -8.47 10.45
CA GLY A 594 -16.07 -9.82 9.87
C GLY A 594 -15.64 -9.77 8.41
N ASN A 595 -15.60 -10.92 7.74
CA ASN A 595 -15.16 -10.96 6.35
C ASN A 595 -16.12 -10.20 5.42
N GLY A 596 -15.58 -9.61 4.36
CA GLY A 596 -16.27 -8.77 3.40
C GLY A 596 -15.36 -7.63 2.91
N GLY A 597 -15.81 -6.84 1.93
CA GLY A 597 -15.10 -5.62 1.54
C GLY A 597 -15.51 -4.43 2.41
N ASN A 598 -14.87 -4.30 3.56
CA ASN A 598 -15.19 -3.33 4.60
C ASN A 598 -14.52 -1.97 4.36
N GLU A 599 -15.09 -0.91 4.93
CA GLU A 599 -14.56 0.45 4.84
C GLU A 599 -14.45 1.10 6.23
N ILE A 600 -13.25 1.56 6.59
CA ILE A 600 -13.02 2.33 7.82
C ILE A 600 -12.52 3.72 7.47
N THR A 601 -13.16 4.76 7.99
CA THR A 601 -12.79 6.16 7.75
C THR A 601 -12.56 6.92 9.06
N LEU A 602 -11.36 7.48 9.21
CA LEU A 602 -11.02 8.49 10.22
C LEU A 602 -10.96 9.86 9.54
N THR A 603 -11.74 10.83 10.02
CA THR A 603 -11.81 12.16 9.37
C THR A 603 -12.03 13.31 10.35
N ASN A 604 -11.77 14.54 9.88
CA ASN A 604 -11.95 15.80 10.60
C ASN A 604 -11.31 15.82 12.00
N ASN A 605 -10.01 15.54 12.08
CA ASN A 605 -9.24 15.44 13.33
C ASN A 605 -9.69 14.30 14.26
N ALA A 606 -10.16 13.19 13.69
CA ALA A 606 -10.41 11.99 14.48
C ALA A 606 -9.12 11.48 15.12
N VAL A 607 -9.22 10.98 16.35
CA VAL A 607 -8.07 10.42 17.09
C VAL A 607 -8.34 8.96 17.41
N PHE A 608 -7.50 8.09 16.88
CA PHE A 608 -7.50 6.66 17.14
C PHE A 608 -6.25 6.32 17.94
N LYS A 609 -6.40 6.14 19.25
CA LYS A 609 -5.28 6.07 20.18
C LYS A 609 -5.29 4.77 20.98
N GLU A 610 -4.11 4.14 21.12
CA GLU A 610 -3.94 2.88 21.84
C GLU A 610 -5.00 1.83 21.43
N SER A 611 -5.36 1.81 20.15
CA SER A 611 -6.53 1.08 19.63
C SER A 611 -6.16 0.32 18.36
N TYR A 612 -6.89 -0.77 18.09
CA TYR A 612 -6.58 -1.67 16.97
C TYR A 612 -7.73 -1.77 15.97
N ILE A 613 -7.40 -1.79 14.68
CA ILE A 613 -8.31 -2.07 13.56
C ILE A 613 -7.96 -3.45 12.99
N ASP A 614 -9.00 -4.26 12.79
CA ASP A 614 -8.97 -5.55 12.09
C ASP A 614 -10.18 -5.57 11.15
N THR A 615 -9.96 -5.62 9.84
CA THR A 615 -11.07 -5.63 8.88
C THR A 615 -11.58 -7.02 8.51
N GLY A 616 -10.92 -8.11 8.91
CA GLY A 616 -11.25 -9.46 8.43
C GLY A 616 -10.78 -9.72 7.00
N ASP A 617 -11.17 -10.83 6.38
CA ASP A 617 -10.78 -11.12 4.99
C ASP A 617 -11.69 -10.39 3.98
N GLY A 618 -11.17 -9.96 2.84
CA GLY A 618 -11.91 -9.33 1.74
C GLY A 618 -11.18 -8.14 1.16
N LYS A 619 -11.81 -7.41 0.23
CA LYS A 619 -11.22 -6.19 -0.35
C LYS A 619 -11.57 -4.99 0.52
N ASP A 620 -10.72 -4.67 1.46
CA ASP A 620 -10.93 -3.66 2.47
C ASP A 620 -10.32 -2.29 2.10
N ILE A 621 -10.93 -1.23 2.63
CA ILE A 621 -10.49 0.16 2.41
C ILE A 621 -10.38 0.89 3.75
N ILE A 622 -9.20 1.44 4.03
CA ILE A 622 -8.96 2.27 5.21
C ILE A 622 -8.55 3.68 4.78
N ASN A 623 -9.28 4.67 5.29
CA ASN A 623 -9.13 6.08 4.94
C ASN A 623 -8.80 6.91 6.19
N ILE A 624 -7.58 7.43 6.29
CA ILE A 624 -7.13 8.30 7.38
C ILE A 624 -6.92 9.71 6.84
N ASN A 625 -7.88 10.61 7.10
CA ASN A 625 -7.98 11.88 6.40
C ASN A 625 -8.08 13.10 7.34
N SER A 626 -7.74 14.28 6.81
CA SER A 626 -8.16 15.58 7.35
C SER A 626 -7.76 15.84 8.81
N GLY A 627 -6.46 15.76 9.10
CA GLY A 627 -5.86 16.02 10.41
C GLY A 627 -6.02 14.87 11.40
N SER A 628 -6.49 13.71 10.95
CA SER A 628 -6.72 12.55 11.82
C SER A 628 -5.41 11.92 12.29
N LYS A 629 -5.48 11.20 13.41
CA LYS A 629 -4.32 10.61 14.07
C LYS A 629 -4.54 9.15 14.42
N VAL A 630 -3.56 8.31 14.11
CA VAL A 630 -3.39 6.97 14.68
C VAL A 630 -2.14 7.00 15.54
N GLU A 631 -2.27 6.92 16.86
CA GLU A 631 -1.15 7.15 17.77
C GLU A 631 -1.13 6.26 19.02
N GLY A 632 0.04 6.14 19.64
CA GLY A 632 0.18 5.52 20.97
C GLY A 632 0.46 4.02 20.96
N LEU A 633 0.70 3.49 22.16
CA LEU A 633 1.19 2.12 22.36
C LEU A 633 0.13 1.08 21.96
N GLY A 634 0.54 0.12 21.12
CA GLY A 634 -0.33 -0.98 20.68
C GLY A 634 -1.42 -0.55 19.69
N SER A 635 -1.28 0.65 19.11
CA SER A 635 -2.11 1.03 17.97
C SER A 635 -1.66 0.27 16.72
N GLY A 636 -2.62 -0.19 15.93
CA GLY A 636 -2.32 -0.91 14.71
C GLY A 636 -3.52 -1.08 13.79
N ILE A 637 -3.22 -1.44 12.56
CA ILE A 637 -4.16 -1.66 11.46
C ILE A 637 -3.79 -2.99 10.82
N SER A 638 -4.78 -3.88 10.67
CA SER A 638 -4.64 -5.11 9.90
C SER A 638 -5.82 -5.29 8.95
N THR A 639 -5.52 -5.63 7.70
CA THR A 639 -6.55 -5.91 6.68
C THR A 639 -6.67 -7.37 6.25
N ASN A 640 -5.79 -8.25 6.73
CA ASN A 640 -5.83 -9.71 6.47
C ASN A 640 -5.80 -10.05 4.97
N ALA A 641 -6.50 -11.09 4.50
CA ALA A 641 -6.39 -11.52 3.11
C ALA A 641 -7.36 -10.77 2.20
N GLY A 642 -6.84 -10.16 1.14
CA GLY A 642 -7.58 -9.59 0.01
C GLY A 642 -6.84 -8.41 -0.61
N GLU A 643 -7.30 -7.91 -1.77
CA GLU A 643 -6.63 -6.78 -2.43
C GLU A 643 -6.97 -5.44 -1.76
N ASP A 644 -6.23 -5.06 -0.72
CA ASP A 644 -6.59 -3.99 0.20
C ASP A 644 -6.03 -2.62 -0.16
N GLU A 645 -6.69 -1.57 0.33
CA GLU A 645 -6.31 -0.18 0.08
C GLU A 645 -6.25 0.65 1.37
N ILE A 646 -5.07 1.17 1.71
CA ILE A 646 -4.89 2.10 2.83
C ILE A 646 -4.47 3.48 2.31
N ASN A 647 -5.32 4.49 2.57
CA ASN A 647 -5.12 5.87 2.18
C ASN A 647 -4.88 6.76 3.39
N ILE A 648 -3.71 7.40 3.46
CA ILE A 648 -3.33 8.31 4.55
C ILE A 648 -3.10 9.71 3.97
N ASN A 649 -4.06 10.61 4.15
CA ASN A 649 -4.05 11.95 3.56
C ASN A 649 -4.14 13.05 4.61
N ASN A 650 -3.19 13.99 4.63
CA ASN A 650 -3.13 15.10 5.60
C ASN A 650 -3.33 14.62 7.05
N SER A 651 -2.64 13.55 7.45
CA SER A 651 -2.87 12.86 8.72
C SER A 651 -1.57 12.47 9.41
N THR A 652 -1.65 11.96 10.64
CA THR A 652 -0.49 11.50 11.41
C THR A 652 -0.65 10.04 11.82
N VAL A 653 0.37 9.22 11.57
CA VAL A 653 0.50 7.88 12.14
C VAL A 653 1.80 7.86 12.94
N GLU A 654 1.71 7.79 14.27
CA GLU A 654 2.87 7.95 15.14
C GLU A 654 2.91 6.95 16.31
N GLY A 655 3.94 6.09 16.32
CA GLY A 655 4.29 5.26 17.46
C GLY A 655 4.94 6.05 18.60
N VAL A 656 5.20 5.39 19.73
CA VAL A 656 5.79 6.06 20.90
C VAL A 656 7.31 6.25 20.73
N ASP A 657 7.98 5.21 20.26
CA ASP A 657 9.42 5.15 19.98
C ASP A 657 9.75 3.97 19.04
N GLU A 658 11.03 3.78 18.71
CA GLU A 658 11.55 2.74 17.81
C GLU A 658 11.28 1.28 18.26
N HIS A 659 10.80 1.05 19.48
CA HIS A 659 10.43 -0.28 19.99
C HIS A 659 8.93 -0.44 20.20
N ASN A 660 8.17 0.66 20.11
CA ASN A 660 6.74 0.73 20.36
C ASN A 660 6.08 1.45 19.18
N THR A 661 6.15 0.80 18.03
CA THR A 661 5.69 1.30 16.74
C THR A 661 4.17 1.17 16.59
N VAL A 662 3.60 1.92 15.64
CA VAL A 662 2.30 1.57 15.05
C VAL A 662 2.54 0.54 13.95
N GLU A 663 1.77 -0.54 13.94
CA GLU A 663 1.83 -1.56 12.90
C GLU A 663 0.72 -1.33 11.86
N ILE A 664 1.09 -1.32 10.58
CA ILE A 664 0.18 -1.39 9.44
C ILE A 664 0.51 -2.68 8.70
N ASP A 665 -0.43 -3.62 8.65
CA ASP A 665 -0.25 -4.95 8.05
C ASP A 665 -1.39 -5.23 7.06
N THR A 666 -1.10 -5.32 5.76
CA THR A 666 -2.13 -5.57 4.74
C THR A 666 -2.33 -7.05 4.41
N GLY A 667 -1.56 -7.97 4.97
CA GLY A 667 -1.74 -9.41 4.78
C GLY A 667 -1.14 -9.97 3.50
N ASP A 668 -1.73 -11.03 2.94
CA ASP A 668 -1.14 -11.77 1.80
C ASP A 668 -2.03 -11.62 0.56
N ASP A 669 -1.86 -10.58 -0.27
CA ASP A 669 -2.45 -10.41 -1.60
C ASP A 669 -1.84 -9.14 -2.26
N THR A 670 -2.31 -8.69 -3.44
CA THR A 670 -1.82 -7.42 -4.01
C THR A 670 -2.48 -6.22 -3.32
N ASP A 671 -1.67 -5.49 -2.55
CA ASP A 671 -2.14 -4.38 -1.73
C ASP A 671 -1.62 -3.01 -2.18
N MET A 672 -2.34 -1.96 -1.75
CA MET A 672 -1.98 -0.58 -2.03
C MET A 672 -1.98 0.29 -0.78
N ILE A 673 -0.85 0.95 -0.51
CA ILE A 673 -0.75 1.98 0.51
C ILE A 673 -0.38 3.32 -0.13
N THR A 674 -1.24 4.31 0.02
CA THR A 674 -1.02 5.68 -0.46
C THR A 674 -0.86 6.65 0.70
N ILE A 675 0.25 7.39 0.73
CA ILE A 675 0.59 8.36 1.77
C ILE A 675 0.79 9.74 1.13
N LYS A 676 -0.02 10.72 1.53
CA LYS A 676 0.03 12.08 0.98
C LYS A 676 -0.14 13.13 2.08
N ASP A 677 0.63 14.22 2.03
CA ASP A 677 0.59 15.32 2.99
C ASP A 677 0.67 14.88 4.47
N SER A 678 1.24 13.71 4.76
CA SER A 678 1.09 13.03 6.06
C SER A 678 2.40 12.85 6.82
N ASN A 679 2.33 12.75 8.15
CA ASN A 679 3.48 12.48 9.00
C ASN A 679 3.41 11.04 9.52
N ILE A 680 4.37 10.21 9.12
CA ILE A 680 4.46 8.79 9.52
C ILE A 680 5.74 8.61 10.30
N LYS A 681 5.63 8.15 11.55
CA LYS A 681 6.78 8.09 12.44
C LYS A 681 6.72 6.94 13.43
N TYR A 682 7.82 6.22 13.61
CA TYR A 682 7.84 5.01 14.43
C TYR A 682 6.70 4.07 14.01
N THR A 683 6.71 3.70 12.74
CA THR A 683 5.66 2.89 12.12
C THR A 683 6.32 1.76 11.36
N ASP A 684 5.81 0.55 11.55
CA ASP A 684 6.16 -0.61 10.75
C ASP A 684 5.03 -0.82 9.73
N ILE A 685 5.38 -0.76 8.45
CA ILE A 685 4.48 -1.00 7.32
C ILE A 685 4.86 -2.35 6.74
N LYS A 686 3.90 -3.27 6.69
CA LYS A 686 4.03 -4.62 6.14
C LYS A 686 2.94 -4.84 5.13
N THR A 687 3.31 -5.24 3.92
CA THR A 687 2.31 -5.60 2.88
C THR A 687 2.26 -7.10 2.58
N GLY A 688 3.12 -7.89 3.23
CA GLY A 688 3.08 -9.36 3.19
C GLY A 688 3.45 -9.95 1.85
N ASN A 689 2.76 -10.97 1.34
CA ASN A 689 3.11 -11.58 0.05
C ASN A 689 2.13 -11.11 -1.04
N GLY A 690 2.64 -10.53 -2.12
CA GLY A 690 1.81 -9.86 -3.10
C GLY A 690 2.63 -9.08 -4.11
N GLY A 691 2.00 -8.60 -5.18
CA GLY A 691 2.63 -7.56 -6.02
C GLY A 691 2.25 -6.20 -5.50
N ASP A 692 2.91 -5.73 -4.45
CA ASP A 692 2.41 -4.63 -3.61
C ASP A 692 2.87 -3.26 -4.07
N ILE A 693 2.06 -2.25 -3.74
CA ILE A 693 2.30 -0.87 -4.15
C ILE A 693 2.29 0.06 -2.94
N VAL A 694 3.42 0.71 -2.67
CA VAL A 694 3.51 1.78 -1.67
C VAL A 694 3.90 3.09 -2.33
N GLN A 695 3.03 4.09 -2.24
CA GLN A 695 3.22 5.40 -2.85
C GLN A 695 3.26 6.51 -1.80
N VAL A 696 4.36 7.27 -1.78
CA VAL A 696 4.55 8.40 -0.87
C VAL A 696 4.67 9.67 -1.71
N PHE A 697 3.70 10.57 -1.57
CA PHE A 697 3.60 11.81 -2.32
C PHE A 697 3.98 13.02 -1.48
N ASP A 698 4.15 14.15 -2.18
CA ASP A 698 4.39 15.51 -1.68
C ASP A 698 3.72 15.85 -0.34
N GLY A 699 4.43 16.65 0.46
CA GLY A 699 4.01 17.07 1.81
C GLY A 699 4.19 16.01 2.90
N SER A 700 4.36 14.74 2.50
CA SER A 700 4.57 13.64 3.41
C SER A 700 5.98 13.61 4.03
N SER A 701 6.12 12.94 5.16
CA SER A 701 7.41 12.66 5.78
C SER A 701 7.35 11.35 6.55
N LEU A 702 8.22 10.41 6.18
CA LEU A 702 8.48 9.17 6.89
C LEU A 702 9.71 9.37 7.77
N ASN A 703 9.59 9.09 9.07
CA ASN A 703 10.69 9.22 10.01
C ASN A 703 10.81 8.00 10.92
N SER A 704 11.94 7.29 10.87
CA SER A 704 12.10 6.05 11.65
C SER A 704 10.99 5.05 11.33
N VAL A 705 10.72 4.87 10.03
CA VAL A 705 9.74 3.94 9.49
C VAL A 705 10.47 2.72 8.96
N LYS A 706 9.89 1.54 9.22
CA LYS A 706 10.33 0.28 8.61
C LYS A 706 9.25 -0.16 7.63
N MET A 707 9.64 -0.44 6.40
CA MET A 707 8.75 -0.93 5.34
C MET A 707 9.23 -2.32 4.90
N GLU A 708 8.33 -3.30 4.88
CA GLU A 708 8.57 -4.68 4.46
C GLU A 708 7.48 -5.07 3.46
N THR A 709 7.82 -5.20 2.17
CA THR A 709 6.83 -5.58 1.14
C THR A 709 6.81 -7.07 0.81
N GLY A 710 7.76 -7.84 1.35
CA GLY A 710 7.70 -9.31 1.39
C GLY A 710 8.05 -10.04 0.09
N GLU A 711 7.22 -10.97 -0.37
CA GLU A 711 7.47 -11.71 -1.62
C GLU A 711 6.55 -11.22 -2.74
N GLY A 712 7.08 -11.01 -3.94
CA GLY A 712 6.32 -10.68 -5.14
C GLY A 712 6.99 -9.56 -5.93
N ASN A 713 6.28 -8.92 -6.85
CA ASN A 713 6.87 -7.85 -7.66
C ASN A 713 6.41 -6.51 -7.12
N ASP A 714 7.17 -5.94 -6.19
CA ASP A 714 6.73 -4.79 -5.42
C ASP A 714 7.18 -3.47 -6.04
N ILE A 715 6.39 -2.42 -5.81
CA ILE A 715 6.68 -1.07 -6.28
C ILE A 715 6.60 -0.09 -5.11
N VAL A 716 7.75 0.49 -4.74
CA VAL A 716 7.82 1.57 -3.76
C VAL A 716 8.20 2.87 -4.46
N THR A 717 7.31 3.86 -4.43
CA THR A 717 7.50 5.14 -5.10
C THR A 717 7.49 6.31 -4.12
N PHE A 718 8.46 7.20 -4.26
CA PHE A 718 8.56 8.48 -3.56
C PHE A 718 8.54 9.62 -4.57
N GLU A 719 7.50 10.45 -4.52
CA GLU A 719 7.39 11.68 -5.31
C GLU A 719 7.51 12.88 -4.35
N HIS A 720 8.57 13.68 -4.54
CA HIS A 720 8.87 14.85 -3.72
C HIS A 720 9.10 16.08 -4.62
N HIS A 721 8.02 16.64 -5.19
CA HIS A 721 8.00 17.77 -6.15
C HIS A 721 7.67 19.17 -5.57
N SER A 722 6.66 19.45 -4.74
CA SER A 722 6.61 20.71 -3.94
C SER A 722 5.71 20.64 -2.68
N GLU A 723 6.09 21.34 -1.59
CA GLU A 723 5.25 21.48 -0.37
C GLU A 723 3.86 22.07 -0.64
N ASN A 724 3.73 22.84 -1.73
CA ASN A 724 2.46 23.38 -2.18
C ASN A 724 2.40 23.33 -3.70
N TYR A 725 2.60 22.16 -4.30
CA TYR A 725 2.65 21.95 -5.74
C TYR A 725 1.55 22.71 -6.51
N ASP A 726 0.32 22.69 -6.00
CA ASP A 726 -0.83 23.36 -6.61
C ASP A 726 -0.76 24.91 -6.60
N SER A 727 -0.04 25.51 -5.66
CA SER A 727 0.01 26.98 -5.49
C SER A 727 1.37 27.59 -5.89
N ASP A 728 2.46 26.86 -5.68
CA ASP A 728 3.81 27.23 -6.06
C ASP A 728 4.66 25.96 -6.26
N PRO A 729 4.72 25.44 -7.50
CA PRO A 729 5.51 24.24 -7.83
C PRO A 729 7.02 24.48 -7.75
N THR A 730 7.46 25.66 -7.29
CA THR A 730 8.87 26.03 -7.14
C THR A 730 9.33 26.23 -5.70
N GLN A 731 8.46 26.00 -4.71
CA GLN A 731 8.85 26.04 -3.30
C GLN A 731 9.70 24.80 -2.96
N PRO A 732 10.94 24.96 -2.46
CA PRO A 732 11.71 23.85 -1.96
C PRO A 732 11.08 23.33 -0.65
N TYR A 733 11.24 22.03 -0.43
CA TYR A 733 10.83 21.40 0.82
C TYR A 733 11.66 21.84 2.02
N SER A 734 11.01 21.86 3.19
CA SER A 734 11.62 22.17 4.48
C SER A 734 12.10 20.93 5.24
N LYS A 735 11.69 19.73 4.82
CA LYS A 735 12.04 18.43 5.42
C LYS A 735 12.23 17.34 4.34
N PRO A 736 13.00 16.28 4.61
CA PRO A 736 13.06 15.09 3.75
C PRO A 736 11.72 14.34 3.70
N ILE A 737 11.45 13.66 2.58
CA ILE A 737 10.31 12.75 2.44
C ILE A 737 10.53 11.46 3.23
N ALA A 738 11.79 11.04 3.38
CA ALA A 738 12.19 9.92 4.24
C ALA A 738 13.45 10.25 5.04
N THR A 739 13.42 9.93 6.34
CA THR A 739 14.56 10.06 7.25
C THR A 739 14.66 8.85 8.16
N LYS A 740 15.86 8.27 8.34
CA LYS A 740 16.06 7.05 9.16
C LYS A 740 15.09 5.92 8.78
N THR A 741 14.79 5.80 7.49
CA THR A 741 13.77 4.88 6.98
C THR A 741 14.45 3.65 6.41
N GLU A 742 13.95 2.48 6.75
CA GLU A 742 14.43 1.20 6.22
C GLU A 742 13.36 0.59 5.33
N ILE A 743 13.71 0.25 4.09
CA ILE A 743 12.82 -0.34 3.09
C ILE A 743 13.40 -1.69 2.71
N ASN A 744 12.62 -2.75 2.92
CA ASN A 744 12.98 -4.11 2.53
C ASN A 744 11.93 -4.63 1.55
N THR A 745 12.30 -4.91 0.31
CA THR A 745 11.34 -5.40 -0.70
C THR A 745 11.32 -6.92 -0.84
N GLY A 746 12.29 -7.63 -0.26
CA GLY A 746 12.30 -9.09 -0.23
C GLY A 746 12.52 -9.75 -1.61
N ASN A 747 11.81 -10.83 -1.92
CA ASN A 747 12.07 -11.62 -3.12
C ASN A 747 11.12 -11.22 -4.26
N GLY A 748 11.61 -11.19 -5.50
CA GLY A 748 10.82 -10.91 -6.70
C GLY A 748 11.30 -9.66 -7.46
N ARG A 749 10.59 -9.24 -8.52
CA ARG A 749 11.08 -8.17 -9.42
C ARG A 749 10.68 -6.79 -8.92
N ASP A 750 11.38 -6.33 -7.90
CA ASP A 750 11.00 -5.12 -7.18
C ASP A 750 11.54 -3.85 -7.83
N THR A 751 10.80 -2.77 -7.64
CA THR A 751 11.15 -1.44 -8.14
C THR A 751 11.08 -0.40 -7.03
N VAL A 752 12.15 0.37 -6.84
CA VAL A 752 12.18 1.55 -5.96
C VAL A 752 12.44 2.81 -6.79
N LEU A 753 11.46 3.73 -6.80
CA LEU A 753 11.51 4.98 -7.55
C LEU A 753 11.55 6.18 -6.61
N LEU A 754 12.51 7.07 -6.79
CA LEU A 754 12.58 8.36 -6.11
C LEU A 754 12.62 9.49 -7.15
N SER A 755 11.63 10.38 -7.11
CA SER A 755 11.56 11.57 -7.95
C SER A 755 11.57 12.86 -7.12
N GLY A 756 12.46 13.80 -7.46
CA GLY A 756 12.58 15.11 -6.79
C GLY A 756 12.41 16.33 -7.71
N LEU A 757 12.80 17.51 -7.19
CA LEU A 757 12.71 18.82 -7.85
C LEU A 757 13.86 19.17 -8.82
N GLY A 758 14.98 18.47 -8.71
CA GLY A 758 16.27 18.83 -9.29
C GLY A 758 17.18 19.54 -8.28
N ASN A 759 18.42 19.81 -8.68
CA ASN A 759 19.51 20.29 -7.82
C ASN A 759 20.27 21.48 -8.43
N SER A 760 19.65 22.21 -9.33
CA SER A 760 20.18 23.39 -10.02
C SER A 760 19.30 24.63 -9.79
N GLY A 761 19.83 25.81 -10.12
CA GLY A 761 19.11 27.08 -10.00
C GLY A 761 18.73 27.41 -8.55
N ASN A 762 17.43 27.65 -8.30
CA ASN A 762 16.91 28.01 -6.98
C ASN A 762 16.95 26.85 -5.97
N TYR A 763 17.21 25.62 -6.41
CA TYR A 763 17.12 24.40 -5.60
C TYR A 763 18.46 23.91 -5.05
N ALA A 764 19.56 24.57 -5.38
CA ALA A 764 20.92 24.08 -5.08
C ALA A 764 21.25 23.89 -3.59
N ASN A 765 20.49 24.51 -2.67
CA ASN A 765 20.69 24.44 -1.21
C ASN A 765 19.48 23.84 -0.47
N ARG A 766 18.66 23.03 -1.15
CA ARG A 766 17.51 22.38 -0.52
C ARG A 766 17.94 21.25 0.41
N VAL A 767 17.06 20.90 1.34
CA VAL A 767 17.17 19.68 2.15
C VAL A 767 17.15 18.45 1.25
N SER A 768 17.78 17.36 1.67
CA SER A 768 17.73 16.11 0.92
C SER A 768 16.31 15.54 0.88
N ASP A 769 15.99 14.82 -0.19
CA ASP A 769 14.77 14.03 -0.31
C ASP A 769 14.87 12.81 0.60
N PHE A 770 16.01 12.10 0.54
CA PHE A 770 16.39 11.04 1.48
C PHE A 770 17.53 11.48 2.39
N ASP A 771 17.37 11.25 3.69
CA ASP A 771 18.42 11.43 4.70
C ASP A 771 18.52 10.18 5.59
N ASP A 772 19.64 9.44 5.54
CA ASP A 772 19.80 8.22 6.34
C ASP A 772 18.74 7.16 5.99
N VAL A 773 18.66 6.79 4.72
CA VAL A 773 17.71 5.80 4.20
C VAL A 773 18.47 4.53 3.80
N LYS A 774 17.93 3.37 4.17
CA LYS A 774 18.46 2.07 3.75
C LYS A 774 17.42 1.34 2.93
N ILE A 775 17.81 0.91 1.73
CA ILE A 775 16.99 0.11 0.83
C ILE A 775 17.71 -1.22 0.65
N ASN A 776 17.04 -2.30 1.02
CA ASN A 776 17.50 -3.66 0.79
C ASN A 776 16.45 -4.39 -0.04
N MET A 777 16.77 -4.63 -1.31
CA MET A 777 15.81 -5.21 -2.23
C MET A 777 15.82 -6.75 -2.23
N GLY A 778 16.52 -7.40 -1.29
CA GLY A 778 16.55 -8.86 -1.18
C GLY A 778 17.36 -9.54 -2.28
N ASP A 779 17.05 -10.81 -2.57
CA ASP A 779 17.79 -11.63 -3.54
C ASP A 779 16.81 -12.46 -4.40
N GLY A 780 17.28 -13.02 -5.51
CA GLY A 780 16.56 -14.03 -6.30
C GLY A 780 16.03 -13.57 -7.66
N ASP A 781 15.83 -12.28 -7.87
CA ASP A 781 15.22 -11.71 -9.08
C ASP A 781 15.82 -10.34 -9.44
N HIS A 782 15.56 -9.88 -10.67
CA HIS A 782 16.04 -8.60 -11.21
C HIS A 782 15.34 -7.43 -10.51
N LYS A 783 16.11 -6.46 -10.03
CA LYS A 783 15.64 -5.27 -9.31
C LYS A 783 15.85 -4.00 -10.13
N HIS A 784 15.02 -3.00 -9.86
CA HIS A 784 15.13 -1.68 -10.48
C HIS A 784 15.15 -0.55 -9.46
N VAL A 785 16.20 0.27 -9.49
CA VAL A 785 16.32 1.48 -8.69
C VAL A 785 16.41 2.69 -9.61
N GLN A 786 15.59 3.69 -9.36
CA GLN A 786 15.67 4.98 -10.05
C GLN A 786 15.70 6.16 -9.09
N ILE A 787 16.72 6.99 -9.24
CA ILE A 787 16.89 8.28 -8.56
C ILE A 787 16.82 9.38 -9.61
N HIS A 788 15.65 10.01 -9.76
CA HIS A 788 15.39 11.04 -10.76
C HIS A 788 15.22 12.42 -10.14
N LYS A 789 15.99 13.43 -10.56
CA LYS A 789 15.90 14.81 -10.03
C LYS A 789 16.01 14.91 -8.50
N ALA A 790 16.54 13.89 -7.83
CA ALA A 790 16.45 13.80 -6.37
C ALA A 790 17.78 14.16 -5.71
N LYS A 791 17.71 14.59 -4.45
CA LYS A 791 18.85 14.82 -3.58
C LYS A 791 18.87 13.72 -2.52
N VAL A 792 19.95 12.94 -2.44
CA VAL A 792 20.08 11.86 -1.45
C VAL A 792 21.35 12.04 -0.62
N GLU A 793 21.23 11.80 0.69
CA GLU A 793 22.32 11.87 1.66
C GLU A 793 22.27 10.65 2.59
N LYS A 794 23.44 10.11 2.97
CA LYS A 794 23.54 8.96 3.90
C LYS A 794 22.69 7.76 3.46
N THR A 795 22.53 7.55 2.16
CA THR A 795 21.65 6.50 1.62
C THR A 795 22.45 5.27 1.24
N THR A 796 21.99 4.08 1.64
CA THR A 796 22.54 2.78 1.23
C THR A 796 21.49 1.99 0.47
N ILE A 797 21.86 1.45 -0.70
CA ILE A 797 20.97 0.67 -1.57
C ILE A 797 21.68 -0.64 -1.92
N THR A 798 21.00 -1.78 -1.72
CA THR A 798 21.47 -3.11 -2.11
C THR A 798 20.42 -3.81 -2.98
N THR A 799 20.77 -4.27 -4.19
CA THR A 799 19.79 -4.85 -5.13
C THR A 799 19.74 -6.38 -5.16
N GLY A 800 20.86 -7.12 -5.16
CA GLY A 800 20.80 -8.58 -5.02
C GLY A 800 21.91 -9.38 -5.70
N SER A 801 21.58 -10.56 -6.25
CA SER A 801 22.52 -11.43 -6.99
C SER A 801 22.04 -11.76 -8.42
N LYS A 802 21.26 -10.87 -9.04
CA LYS A 802 20.72 -11.02 -10.40
C LYS A 802 21.00 -9.74 -11.18
N ASP A 803 20.77 -9.80 -12.49
CA ASP A 803 20.97 -8.68 -13.41
C ASP A 803 20.04 -7.50 -13.05
N ASP A 804 20.59 -6.53 -12.34
CA ASP A 804 19.88 -5.41 -11.74
C ASP A 804 20.09 -4.11 -12.53
N LEU A 805 19.16 -3.17 -12.39
CA LEU A 805 19.20 -1.87 -13.07
C LEU A 805 19.21 -0.72 -12.06
N VAL A 806 20.24 0.13 -12.11
CA VAL A 806 20.33 1.37 -11.34
C VAL A 806 20.40 2.58 -12.26
N GLN A 807 19.53 3.56 -12.04
CA GLN A 807 19.46 4.79 -12.84
C GLN A 807 19.51 6.03 -11.96
N ILE A 808 20.59 6.81 -12.06
CA ILE A 808 20.74 8.12 -11.41
C ILE A 808 20.68 9.19 -12.50
N GLN A 809 19.58 9.94 -12.56
CA GLN A 809 19.29 10.76 -13.75
C GLN A 809 18.61 12.11 -13.51
N GLY A 810 18.85 13.04 -14.43
CA GLY A 810 18.07 14.28 -14.57
C GLY A 810 18.34 15.32 -13.50
N ASP A 811 19.59 15.74 -13.31
CA ASP A 811 20.01 16.66 -12.24
C ASP A 811 19.81 16.09 -10.82
N SER A 812 19.98 14.77 -10.68
CA SER A 812 20.10 14.10 -9.37
C SER A 812 21.43 14.43 -8.69
N LEU A 813 21.43 14.49 -7.36
CA LEU A 813 22.58 14.80 -6.52
C LEU A 813 22.68 13.78 -5.37
N MET A 814 23.71 12.96 -5.40
CA MET A 814 24.11 12.11 -4.28
C MET A 814 25.19 12.84 -3.48
N GLU A 815 24.82 13.45 -2.36
CA GLU A 815 25.73 14.26 -1.54
C GLU A 815 26.18 13.49 -0.27
N GLY A 816 27.45 13.64 0.09
CA GLY A 816 28.00 13.04 1.31
C GLY A 816 28.34 11.55 1.16
N ARG A 817 27.94 10.74 2.14
CA ARG A 817 28.25 9.30 2.16
C ARG A 817 27.07 8.52 1.60
N ASN A 818 27.07 8.17 0.33
CA ASN A 818 26.08 7.25 -0.24
C ASN A 818 26.78 5.99 -0.75
N ASN A 819 26.05 4.88 -0.76
CA ASN A 819 26.56 3.58 -1.16
C ASN A 819 25.47 2.85 -1.96
N ILE A 820 25.80 2.42 -3.17
CA ILE A 820 24.97 1.51 -3.96
C ILE A 820 25.78 0.26 -4.23
N GLU A 821 25.25 -0.90 -3.90
CA GLU A 821 25.83 -2.21 -4.15
C GLU A 821 24.83 -3.03 -4.97
N THR A 822 25.15 -3.38 -6.22
CA THR A 822 24.22 -4.17 -7.03
C THR A 822 24.39 -5.67 -6.79
N GLY A 823 25.64 -6.15 -6.69
CA GLY A 823 25.98 -7.40 -6.04
C GLY A 823 26.62 -8.41 -6.98
N ALA A 824 25.88 -9.42 -7.42
CA ALA A 824 26.36 -10.36 -8.44
C ALA A 824 25.32 -10.43 -9.55
N GLY A 825 25.69 -10.91 -10.74
CA GLY A 825 24.83 -10.81 -11.92
C GLY A 825 25.33 -9.74 -12.88
N VAL A 826 24.76 -9.67 -14.08
CA VAL A 826 25.19 -8.69 -15.09
C VAL A 826 24.39 -7.41 -14.89
N ASP A 827 24.96 -6.46 -14.17
CA ASP A 827 24.28 -5.26 -13.71
C ASP A 827 24.46 -4.07 -14.66
N GLU A 828 23.40 -3.26 -14.81
CA GLU A 828 23.42 -2.02 -15.59
C GLU A 828 23.29 -0.78 -14.68
N VAL A 829 24.28 0.11 -14.72
CA VAL A 829 24.28 1.38 -13.98
C VAL A 829 24.36 2.57 -14.92
N TYR A 830 23.37 3.46 -14.87
CA TYR A 830 23.34 4.70 -15.65
C TYR A 830 23.44 5.94 -14.76
N ILE A 831 24.45 6.77 -15.00
CA ILE A 831 24.66 8.06 -14.34
C ILE A 831 24.55 9.16 -15.40
N THR A 832 23.39 9.80 -15.49
CA THR A 832 23.07 10.75 -16.57
C THR A 832 22.67 12.11 -16.02
N ASP A 833 23.29 13.19 -16.51
CA ASP A 833 23.02 14.56 -16.07
C ASP A 833 23.06 14.75 -14.54
N SER A 834 23.92 14.04 -13.81
CA SER A 834 23.83 13.92 -12.35
C SER A 834 25.16 14.22 -11.65
N LYS A 835 25.12 14.30 -10.32
CA LYS A 835 26.26 14.64 -9.48
C LYS A 835 26.43 13.62 -8.36
N LEU A 836 27.58 12.97 -8.32
CA LEU A 836 28.03 12.13 -7.20
C LEU A 836 29.08 12.92 -6.44
N ASN A 837 28.66 13.56 -5.35
CA ASN A 837 29.48 14.51 -4.58
C ASN A 837 29.71 13.99 -3.17
N GLY A 838 30.77 13.19 -3.00
CA GLY A 838 31.26 12.80 -1.70
C GLY A 838 31.99 13.93 -0.97
N THR A 839 32.67 13.56 0.10
CA THR A 839 33.62 14.40 0.85
C THR A 839 34.97 13.71 0.93
N ALA A 840 36.04 14.47 1.18
CA ALA A 840 37.39 13.92 1.32
C ALA A 840 37.53 12.80 2.38
N SER A 841 36.63 12.73 3.38
CA SER A 841 36.62 11.69 4.42
C SER A 841 35.52 10.64 4.24
N ALA A 842 34.62 10.81 3.29
CA ALA A 842 33.51 9.90 3.03
C ALA A 842 33.06 10.07 1.58
N LYS A 843 33.49 9.14 0.73
CA LYS A 843 33.12 9.12 -0.68
C LYS A 843 31.66 8.69 -0.89
N THR A 844 31.11 9.06 -2.04
CA THR A 844 29.91 8.40 -2.60
C THR A 844 30.39 7.23 -3.46
N LYS A 845 29.89 6.02 -3.17
CA LYS A 845 30.34 4.78 -3.80
C LYS A 845 29.22 4.11 -4.59
N ILE A 846 29.58 3.56 -5.74
CA ILE A 846 28.82 2.55 -6.48
C ILE A 846 29.74 1.34 -6.65
N ASP A 847 29.23 0.15 -6.34
CA ASP A 847 29.91 -1.13 -6.46
C ASP A 847 28.98 -2.09 -7.21
N THR A 848 29.38 -2.60 -8.38
CA THR A 848 28.52 -3.53 -9.14
C THR A 848 28.78 -4.98 -8.79
N GLY A 849 30.03 -5.33 -8.52
CA GLY A 849 30.41 -6.47 -7.70
C GLY A 849 31.06 -7.60 -8.49
N ALA A 850 30.31 -8.61 -8.91
CA ALA A 850 30.88 -9.72 -9.68
C ALA A 850 30.02 -10.04 -10.90
N ASP A 851 30.66 -10.68 -11.90
CA ASP A 851 30.12 -10.92 -13.25
C ASP A 851 30.32 -9.70 -14.17
N GLY A 852 29.86 -9.76 -15.43
CA GLY A 852 30.25 -8.79 -16.45
C GLY A 852 29.33 -7.56 -16.50
N ASP A 853 29.66 -6.53 -15.73
CA ASP A 853 28.81 -5.37 -15.47
C ASP A 853 29.01 -4.23 -16.47
N HIS A 854 28.00 -3.34 -16.55
CA HIS A 854 28.02 -2.19 -17.44
C HIS A 854 27.67 -0.88 -16.75
N VAL A 855 28.64 0.06 -16.73
CA VAL A 855 28.43 1.41 -16.19
C VAL A 855 28.50 2.46 -17.29
N VAL A 856 27.47 3.31 -17.39
CA VAL A 856 27.40 4.39 -18.37
C VAL A 856 27.29 5.76 -17.70
N ILE A 857 28.20 6.66 -18.05
CA ILE A 857 28.30 8.01 -17.49
C ILE A 857 28.09 9.06 -18.60
N ARG A 858 27.10 9.93 -18.40
CA ARG A 858 26.72 11.00 -19.33
C ARG A 858 26.58 12.34 -18.61
N ASN A 859 27.28 13.37 -19.07
CA ASN A 859 27.12 14.76 -18.64
C ASN A 859 27.06 14.94 -17.11
N SER A 860 27.96 14.25 -16.39
CA SER A 860 27.87 14.08 -14.94
C SER A 860 29.12 14.56 -14.21
N THR A 861 28.96 14.90 -12.94
CA THR A 861 30.06 15.31 -12.04
C THR A 861 30.31 14.24 -11.00
N LEU A 862 31.53 13.72 -10.97
CA LEU A 862 32.03 12.79 -9.96
C LEU A 862 33.08 13.54 -9.14
N LYS A 863 32.79 13.79 -7.86
CA LYS A 863 33.68 14.48 -6.94
C LYS A 863 33.76 13.73 -5.62
N HIS A 864 34.94 13.28 -5.23
CA HIS A 864 35.10 12.32 -4.14
C HIS A 864 34.16 11.11 -4.32
N ALA A 865 34.06 10.61 -5.56
CA ALA A 865 33.24 9.48 -5.94
C ALA A 865 34.09 8.25 -6.25
N GLU A 866 33.52 7.08 -6.07
CA GLU A 866 34.15 5.80 -6.37
C GLU A 866 33.13 4.92 -7.11
N ILE A 867 33.52 4.42 -8.27
CA ILE A 867 32.80 3.42 -9.03
C ILE A 867 33.72 2.22 -9.13
N ASN A 868 33.29 1.08 -8.62
CA ASN A 868 34.00 -0.19 -8.74
C ASN A 868 33.09 -1.18 -9.45
N THR A 869 33.59 -1.90 -10.47
CA THR A 869 32.79 -2.95 -11.12
C THR A 869 33.15 -4.36 -10.64
N GLY A 870 34.40 -4.58 -10.24
CA GLY A 870 34.78 -5.66 -9.33
C GLY A 870 35.47 -6.82 -10.03
N THR A 871 34.83 -7.97 -10.18
CA THR A 871 35.42 -9.12 -10.89
C THR A 871 34.51 -9.60 -12.01
N GLY A 872 35.05 -9.93 -13.17
CA GLY A 872 34.25 -10.25 -14.34
C GLY A 872 34.64 -9.35 -15.49
N VAL A 873 34.14 -9.62 -16.70
CA VAL A 873 34.48 -8.81 -17.87
C VAL A 873 33.57 -7.59 -17.92
N ASP A 874 34.06 -6.49 -17.40
CA ASP A 874 33.28 -5.27 -17.18
C ASP A 874 33.46 -4.25 -18.30
N THR A 875 32.46 -3.38 -18.45
CA THR A 875 32.51 -2.25 -19.38
C THR A 875 32.11 -0.95 -18.70
N VAL A 876 32.93 0.09 -18.89
CA VAL A 876 32.60 1.47 -18.49
C VAL A 876 32.59 2.39 -19.70
N ASP A 877 31.45 3.05 -19.96
CA ASP A 877 31.28 4.01 -21.04
C ASP A 877 31.12 5.44 -20.52
N ILE A 878 32.06 6.33 -20.86
CA ILE A 878 31.97 7.78 -20.62
C ILE A 878 31.58 8.44 -21.93
N GLU A 879 30.29 8.69 -22.12
CA GLU A 879 29.73 9.09 -23.41
C GLU A 879 29.70 10.62 -23.64
N ASP A 880 29.44 11.39 -22.58
CA ASP A 880 29.32 12.86 -22.61
C ASP A 880 30.25 13.49 -21.56
N GLY A 881 30.41 14.82 -21.59
CA GLY A 881 31.40 15.53 -20.76
C GLY A 881 31.33 15.20 -19.27
N MET A 882 32.46 14.85 -18.66
CA MET A 882 32.56 14.49 -17.26
C MET A 882 33.43 15.47 -16.48
N ILE A 883 32.95 15.89 -15.30
CA ILE A 883 33.83 16.50 -14.28
C ILE A 883 34.28 15.40 -13.33
N PHE A 884 35.58 15.20 -13.18
CA PHE A 884 36.16 14.08 -12.43
C PHE A 884 37.24 14.57 -11.47
N ASP A 885 36.86 14.77 -10.20
CA ASP A 885 37.69 15.40 -9.16
C ASP A 885 37.89 14.48 -7.94
N ASP A 886 39.14 14.13 -7.62
CA ASP A 886 39.49 13.28 -6.47
C ASP A 886 38.63 12.00 -6.41
N SER A 887 38.41 11.40 -7.58
CA SER A 887 37.49 10.30 -7.78
C SER A 887 38.16 9.14 -8.50
N SER A 888 37.56 7.96 -8.41
CA SER A 888 38.08 6.73 -9.00
C SER A 888 37.00 5.96 -9.74
N ILE A 889 37.37 5.41 -10.90
CA ILE A 889 36.67 4.34 -11.60
C ILE A 889 37.65 3.16 -11.59
N ASN A 890 37.24 2.01 -11.11
CA ASN A 890 38.08 0.81 -11.04
C ASN A 890 37.29 -0.38 -11.60
N THR A 891 37.78 -1.01 -12.67
CA THR A 891 37.06 -2.16 -13.23
C THR A 891 37.41 -3.47 -12.54
N GLY A 892 38.66 -3.63 -12.12
CA GLY A 892 39.04 -4.58 -11.07
C GLY A 892 39.88 -5.73 -11.59
N ALA A 893 39.31 -6.91 -11.81
CA ALA A 893 40.06 -8.05 -12.34
C ALA A 893 39.31 -8.68 -13.50
N ASP A 894 40.05 -9.37 -14.38
CA ASP A 894 39.64 -9.89 -15.69
C ASP A 894 39.79 -8.85 -16.82
N ASN A 895 39.51 -9.24 -18.07
CA ASN A 895 39.82 -8.43 -19.25
C ASN A 895 38.76 -7.35 -19.49
N ASP A 896 38.94 -6.20 -18.88
CA ASP A 896 37.97 -5.13 -18.81
C ASP A 896 38.07 -4.11 -19.95
N LYS A 897 37.03 -3.31 -20.09
CA LYS A 897 36.95 -2.28 -21.13
C LYS A 897 36.47 -0.93 -20.62
N VAL A 898 37.25 0.11 -20.88
CA VAL A 898 36.84 1.51 -20.64
C VAL A 898 36.80 2.28 -21.96
N ASN A 899 35.66 2.90 -22.28
CA ASN A 899 35.50 3.75 -23.45
C ASN A 899 35.28 5.21 -23.04
N ILE A 900 36.13 6.10 -23.54
CA ILE A 900 36.08 7.54 -23.26
C ILE A 900 35.74 8.28 -24.56
N ASN A 901 34.49 8.68 -24.70
CA ASN A 901 33.97 9.30 -25.92
C ASN A 901 33.84 10.83 -25.83
N SER A 902 34.09 11.43 -24.66
CA SER A 902 33.98 12.87 -24.43
C SER A 902 35.01 13.37 -23.41
N ASP A 903 35.18 14.69 -23.33
CA ASP A 903 36.14 15.36 -22.45
C ASP A 903 35.96 14.99 -20.97
N ILE A 904 37.09 14.73 -20.30
CA ILE A 904 37.18 14.58 -18.84
C ILE A 904 37.93 15.79 -18.27
N THR A 905 37.27 16.49 -17.36
CA THR A 905 37.81 17.72 -16.75
C THR A 905 37.99 17.55 -15.24
N GLY A 906 39.21 17.74 -14.76
CA GLY A 906 39.55 17.69 -13.33
C GLY A 906 40.35 18.91 -12.89
N THR A 907 40.04 19.41 -11.71
CA THR A 907 40.86 20.35 -10.93
C THR A 907 41.74 19.65 -9.91
N ILE A 908 41.42 18.42 -9.53
CA ILE A 908 42.21 17.49 -8.70
C ILE A 908 42.46 16.22 -9.53
N GLN A 909 43.53 15.47 -9.21
CA GLN A 909 43.80 14.22 -9.93
C GLN A 909 42.71 13.19 -9.63
N SER A 910 42.28 12.47 -10.67
CA SER A 910 41.36 11.34 -10.57
C SER A 910 41.90 10.16 -11.37
N ASN A 911 41.50 8.95 -11.01
CA ASN A 911 42.08 7.72 -11.56
C ASN A 911 40.99 6.89 -12.27
N ILE A 912 41.33 6.38 -13.44
CA ILE A 912 40.62 5.29 -14.13
C ILE A 912 41.57 4.11 -14.06
N GLN A 913 41.16 3.04 -13.39
CA GLN A 913 41.97 1.85 -13.12
C GLN A 913 41.30 0.65 -13.76
N THR A 914 42.05 -0.20 -14.47
CA THR A 914 41.48 -1.44 -15.04
C THR A 914 41.87 -2.68 -14.24
N GLY A 915 43.09 -2.74 -13.72
CA GLY A 915 43.44 -3.63 -12.61
C GLY A 915 44.18 -4.88 -13.07
N GLU A 916 43.75 -6.09 -12.69
CA GLU A 916 44.43 -7.33 -13.15
C GLU A 916 43.75 -7.86 -14.42
N GLY A 917 44.45 -8.00 -15.55
CA GLY A 917 43.80 -8.47 -16.78
C GLY A 917 44.58 -8.12 -18.03
N SER A 918 44.06 -8.50 -19.20
CA SER A 918 44.51 -7.89 -20.45
C SER A 918 43.42 -6.92 -20.88
N ASP A 919 43.59 -5.68 -20.46
CA ASP A 919 42.54 -4.67 -20.46
C ASP A 919 42.57 -3.81 -21.71
N THR A 920 41.47 -3.10 -21.99
CA THR A 920 41.37 -2.22 -23.15
C THR A 920 40.78 -0.86 -22.78
N VAL A 921 41.56 0.21 -23.00
CA VAL A 921 41.09 1.59 -22.90
C VAL A 921 40.99 2.23 -24.28
N ASN A 922 39.77 2.58 -24.70
CA ASN A 922 39.52 3.30 -25.95
C ASN A 922 39.24 4.77 -25.69
N ILE A 923 39.93 5.66 -26.41
CA ILE A 923 39.71 7.11 -26.31
C ILE A 923 39.32 7.65 -27.68
N ALA A 924 38.17 8.30 -27.77
CA ALA A 924 37.69 8.87 -29.01
C ALA A 924 38.52 10.09 -29.44
N SER A 925 38.62 10.27 -30.75
CA SER A 925 39.28 11.43 -31.36
C SER A 925 38.70 12.76 -30.85
N GLY A 926 39.56 13.74 -30.59
CA GLY A 926 39.17 15.07 -30.11
C GLY A 926 38.99 15.19 -28.59
N VAL A 927 38.98 14.08 -27.84
CA VAL A 927 38.82 14.07 -26.38
C VAL A 927 40.02 14.72 -25.68
N THR A 928 39.74 15.58 -24.70
CA THR A 928 40.71 16.13 -23.76
C THR A 928 40.54 15.51 -22.37
N LEU A 929 41.62 14.92 -21.85
CA LEU A 929 41.74 14.41 -20.48
C LEU A 929 42.55 15.41 -19.65
N THR A 930 41.96 15.96 -18.60
CA THR A 930 42.64 16.91 -17.70
C THR A 930 42.78 16.32 -16.31
N ARG A 931 44.03 16.20 -15.82
CA ARG A 931 44.33 15.65 -14.49
C ARG A 931 43.77 14.23 -14.27
N THR A 932 43.79 13.41 -15.31
CA THR A 932 43.33 12.02 -15.25
C THR A 932 44.52 11.09 -15.33
N VAL A 933 44.61 10.12 -14.43
CA VAL A 933 45.51 8.98 -14.57
C VAL A 933 44.69 7.82 -15.10
N ILE A 934 45.12 7.25 -16.23
CA ILE A 934 44.68 5.95 -16.70
C ILE A 934 45.77 4.97 -16.28
N ASP A 935 45.41 3.99 -15.47
CA ASP A 935 46.30 3.03 -14.81
C ASP A 935 45.77 1.63 -15.13
N MET A 936 46.46 0.91 -16.01
CA MET A 936 45.95 -0.36 -16.51
C MET A 936 46.22 -1.54 -15.57
N GLY A 937 47.19 -1.38 -14.66
CA GLY A 937 47.43 -2.35 -13.58
C GLY A 937 48.35 -3.48 -14.02
N ALA A 938 48.04 -4.72 -13.67
CA ALA A 938 48.89 -5.87 -13.95
C ALA A 938 48.31 -6.72 -15.09
N GLY A 939 49.18 -7.23 -15.96
CA GLY A 939 48.83 -8.06 -17.11
C GLY A 939 49.41 -7.50 -18.42
N GLU A 940 49.39 -8.30 -19.50
CA GLU A 940 49.90 -7.83 -20.80
C GLU A 940 48.85 -6.92 -21.47
N ASP A 941 49.06 -5.61 -21.35
CA ASP A 941 48.11 -4.60 -21.81
C ASP A 941 48.42 -4.10 -23.21
N THR A 942 47.36 -3.79 -23.96
CA THR A 942 47.46 -3.23 -25.30
C THR A 942 46.70 -1.92 -25.40
N ILE A 943 47.43 -0.84 -25.67
CA ILE A 943 46.86 0.49 -25.89
C ILE A 943 47.05 0.91 -27.34
N GLU A 944 45.95 1.15 -28.06
CA GLU A 944 45.96 1.79 -29.37
C GLU A 944 45.15 3.09 -29.35
N ILE A 945 45.84 4.23 -29.25
CA ILE A 945 45.22 5.56 -29.20
C ILE A 945 45.47 6.27 -30.53
N SER A 946 44.40 6.65 -31.21
CA SER A 946 44.48 7.31 -32.52
C SER A 946 43.48 8.44 -32.67
N GLY A 947 43.97 9.68 -32.67
CA GLY A 947 43.19 10.82 -33.17
C GLY A 947 42.97 10.75 -34.70
N ASN A 948 41.92 11.40 -35.19
CA ASN A 948 41.57 11.39 -36.61
C ASN A 948 42.43 12.36 -37.44
N SER A 949 42.86 13.48 -36.85
CA SER A 949 43.59 14.53 -37.56
C SER A 949 44.32 15.51 -36.63
N ALA A 950 45.14 16.37 -37.21
CA ALA A 950 45.83 17.44 -36.47
C ALA A 950 44.90 18.48 -35.81
N THR A 951 43.65 18.59 -36.22
CA THR A 951 42.64 19.48 -35.59
C THR A 951 41.69 18.75 -34.65
N ASP A 952 41.82 17.43 -34.57
CA ASP A 952 40.94 16.52 -33.84
C ASP A 952 41.82 15.52 -33.08
N ARG A 953 42.76 16.05 -32.29
CA ARG A 953 43.71 15.25 -31.53
C ARG A 953 43.12 14.87 -30.18
N ILE A 954 43.48 13.68 -29.72
CA ILE A 954 43.32 13.33 -28.30
C ILE A 954 44.33 14.18 -27.52
N THR A 955 43.95 14.72 -26.37
CA THR A 955 44.81 15.62 -25.58
C THR A 955 44.89 15.19 -24.13
N PHE A 956 46.10 14.86 -23.66
CA PHE A 956 46.42 14.60 -22.26
C PHE A 956 47.01 15.88 -21.64
N LYS A 957 46.28 16.52 -20.73
CA LYS A 957 46.67 17.78 -20.09
C LYS A 957 46.92 17.60 -18.58
N GLY A 958 48.18 17.45 -18.21
CA GLY A 958 48.59 17.02 -16.86
C GLY A 958 48.02 15.66 -16.48
N SER A 959 47.92 14.76 -17.46
CA SER A 959 47.27 13.46 -17.37
C SER A 959 48.28 12.38 -17.73
N LYS A 960 48.19 11.23 -17.07
CA LYS A 960 49.13 10.13 -17.23
C LYS A 960 48.44 8.93 -17.87
N LEU A 961 49.18 8.23 -18.72
CA LEU A 961 48.87 6.91 -19.20
C LEU A 961 49.90 5.95 -18.62
N TYR A 962 49.45 5.00 -17.83
CA TYR A 962 50.28 4.05 -17.10
C TYR A 962 49.77 2.64 -17.37
N THR A 963 50.61 1.73 -17.85
CA THR A 963 50.20 0.35 -18.18
C THR A 963 50.54 -0.69 -17.12
N ASP A 964 51.34 -0.35 -16.11
CA ASP A 964 51.86 -1.33 -15.14
C ASP A 964 51.36 -1.07 -13.69
N ASP A 965 51.69 -1.98 -12.78
CA ASP A 965 51.30 -1.94 -11.38
C ASP A 965 52.03 -0.85 -10.59
N ALA A 966 51.33 -0.26 -9.62
CA ALA A 966 51.89 0.75 -8.73
C ALA A 966 53.07 0.20 -7.88
N GLY A 967 54.27 0.21 -8.45
CA GLY A 967 55.45 -0.38 -7.82
C GLY A 967 56.50 -0.93 -8.78
N TYR A 968 56.20 -1.08 -10.07
CA TYR A 968 57.11 -1.69 -11.06
C TYR A 968 57.52 -3.11 -10.66
N THR A 969 56.58 -3.87 -10.10
CA THR A 969 56.82 -5.21 -9.56
C THR A 969 56.32 -6.33 -10.46
N ALA A 970 55.31 -6.05 -11.27
CA ALA A 970 54.96 -6.91 -12.38
C ALA A 970 56.04 -6.79 -13.49
N ASN A 971 56.20 -7.84 -14.29
CA ASN A 971 57.20 -7.88 -15.38
C ASN A 971 56.45 -8.24 -16.67
N ASP A 972 55.39 -7.49 -16.93
CA ASP A 972 54.43 -7.77 -17.98
C ASP A 972 54.89 -7.07 -19.27
N ASN A 973 54.60 -7.62 -20.45
CA ASN A 973 55.10 -7.01 -21.69
C ASN A 973 53.97 -6.19 -22.34
N ASP A 974 54.07 -4.88 -22.24
CA ASP A 974 53.02 -3.97 -22.70
C ASP A 974 53.24 -3.47 -24.11
N HIS A 975 52.13 -3.21 -24.81
CA HIS A 975 52.13 -2.73 -26.18
C HIS A 975 51.39 -1.39 -26.29
N VAL A 976 52.13 -0.30 -26.47
CA VAL A 976 51.58 1.06 -26.59
C VAL A 976 51.79 1.64 -27.98
N THR A 977 50.70 1.93 -28.68
CA THR A 977 50.71 2.59 -30.01
C THR A 977 49.90 3.88 -29.98
N ILE A 978 50.54 5.02 -30.30
CA ILE A 978 49.90 6.34 -30.22
C ILE A 978 50.07 7.15 -31.51
N SER A 979 48.97 7.64 -32.08
CA SER A 979 48.96 8.54 -33.24
C SER A 979 48.02 9.74 -33.05
N ASN A 980 48.34 10.89 -33.65
CA ASN A 980 47.52 12.11 -33.57
C ASN A 980 47.09 12.51 -32.14
N THR A 981 47.97 12.38 -31.15
CA THR A 981 47.70 12.73 -29.74
C THR A 981 48.60 13.87 -29.25
N THR A 982 48.16 14.70 -28.32
CA THR A 982 48.97 15.75 -27.67
C THR A 982 49.12 15.46 -26.19
N PHE A 983 50.35 15.38 -25.69
CA PHE A 983 50.68 15.35 -24.27
C PHE A 983 51.26 16.71 -23.86
N MET A 984 50.68 17.35 -22.87
CA MET A 984 51.11 18.67 -22.42
C MET A 984 50.87 18.89 -20.93
N LYS A 985 51.64 19.79 -20.33
CA LYS A 985 51.48 20.19 -18.94
C LYS A 985 50.14 20.88 -18.69
N SER A 986 49.53 20.62 -17.55
CA SER A 986 48.36 21.35 -17.08
C SER A 986 48.69 22.78 -16.64
N ASP A 987 47.65 23.59 -16.44
CA ASP A 987 47.82 25.00 -16.04
C ASP A 987 48.43 25.16 -14.64
N ASP A 988 48.26 24.15 -13.77
CA ASP A 988 48.85 24.07 -12.43
C ASP A 988 50.22 23.35 -12.40
N GLY A 989 50.76 23.01 -13.56
CA GLY A 989 52.14 22.53 -13.70
C GLY A 989 52.32 21.02 -13.60
N LYS A 990 51.26 20.21 -13.66
CA LYS A 990 51.36 18.74 -13.70
C LYS A 990 51.69 18.28 -15.11
N LEU A 991 52.66 17.38 -15.21
CA LEU A 991 53.14 16.86 -16.49
C LEU A 991 52.21 15.75 -16.98
N SER A 992 52.18 15.56 -18.30
CA SER A 992 51.59 14.37 -18.90
C SER A 992 52.68 13.39 -19.29
N SER A 993 52.37 12.10 -19.23
CA SER A 993 53.34 11.04 -19.53
C SER A 993 52.68 9.78 -20.06
N VAL A 994 53.51 8.98 -20.73
CA VAL A 994 53.29 7.57 -21.02
C VAL A 994 54.35 6.80 -20.24
N GLU A 995 53.92 5.90 -19.37
CA GLU A 995 54.77 5.11 -18.47
C GLU A 995 54.38 3.62 -18.64
N THR A 996 55.31 2.73 -18.97
CA THR A 996 55.01 1.28 -19.13
C THR A 996 55.53 0.38 -18.03
N GLY A 997 56.50 0.83 -17.24
CA GLY A 997 56.87 0.17 -16.00
C GLY A 997 57.79 -1.04 -16.15
N GLY A 998 57.51 -2.17 -15.48
CA GLY A 998 58.35 -3.37 -15.51
C GLY A 998 57.91 -4.33 -16.61
N GLY A 999 58.81 -4.73 -17.50
CA GLY A 999 58.39 -5.43 -18.71
C GLY A 999 59.46 -5.56 -19.78
N ASN A 1000 59.15 -6.18 -20.91
CA ASN A 1000 59.89 -5.89 -22.15
C ASN A 1000 58.90 -5.23 -23.10
N ASP A 1001 58.77 -3.93 -22.98
CA ASP A 1001 57.66 -3.19 -23.54
C ASP A 1001 57.91 -2.74 -24.97
N GLU A 1002 56.83 -2.56 -25.73
CA GLU A 1002 56.88 -2.01 -27.08
C GLU A 1002 56.08 -0.70 -27.17
N ILE A 1003 56.81 0.42 -27.27
CA ILE A 1003 56.20 1.75 -27.39
C ILE A 1003 56.41 2.28 -28.82
N THR A 1004 55.32 2.49 -29.56
CA THR A 1004 55.33 3.05 -30.92
C THR A 1004 54.59 4.39 -30.99
N ILE A 1005 55.32 5.46 -31.29
CA ILE A 1005 54.76 6.81 -31.47
C ILE A 1005 54.72 7.16 -32.96
N LYS A 1006 53.51 7.34 -33.48
CA LYS A 1006 53.22 7.57 -34.91
C LYS A 1006 53.02 9.04 -35.27
N ASP A 1007 52.77 9.29 -36.55
CA ASP A 1007 52.53 10.62 -37.13
C ASP A 1007 51.45 11.40 -36.36
N GLY A 1008 51.63 12.72 -36.33
CA GLY A 1008 50.71 13.65 -35.72
C GLY A 1008 50.76 13.73 -34.20
N THR A 1009 51.48 12.84 -33.50
CA THR A 1009 51.63 12.86 -32.05
C THR A 1009 52.62 13.94 -31.59
N ILE A 1010 52.29 14.66 -30.51
CA ILE A 1010 53.05 15.78 -29.97
C ILE A 1010 53.21 15.60 -28.47
N PHE A 1011 54.44 15.50 -27.99
CA PHE A 1011 54.82 15.67 -26.60
C PHE A 1011 55.37 17.10 -26.44
N GLN A 1012 54.89 17.85 -25.45
CA GLN A 1012 55.34 19.20 -25.18
C GLN A 1012 55.28 19.59 -23.69
N ASP A 1013 55.90 20.71 -23.35
CA ASP A 1013 55.84 21.31 -22.02
C ASP A 1013 56.36 20.37 -20.91
N PHE A 1014 57.46 19.67 -21.17
CA PHE A 1014 58.10 18.70 -20.26
C PHE A 1014 57.31 17.40 -20.07
N SER A 1015 56.35 17.09 -20.93
CA SER A 1015 55.80 15.72 -21.01
C SER A 1015 56.87 14.72 -21.44
N TYR A 1016 56.71 13.46 -21.08
CA TYR A 1016 57.73 12.44 -21.35
C TYR A 1016 57.14 11.05 -21.62
N ILE A 1017 57.99 10.17 -22.14
CA ILE A 1017 57.79 8.73 -22.21
C ILE A 1017 58.84 8.09 -21.29
N ALA A 1018 58.44 7.09 -20.50
CA ALA A 1018 59.32 6.29 -19.67
C ALA A 1018 58.92 4.81 -19.86
N ALA A 1019 59.83 3.99 -20.37
CA ALA A 1019 59.54 2.57 -20.59
C ALA A 1019 59.68 1.80 -19.28
N GLY A 1020 60.80 1.93 -18.56
CA GLY A 1020 60.90 1.49 -17.17
C GLY A 1020 61.96 0.40 -17.00
N ASN A 1021 61.64 -0.74 -16.37
CA ASN A 1021 62.61 -1.81 -16.18
C ASN A 1021 62.39 -2.94 -17.19
N GLY A 1022 63.48 -3.44 -17.79
CA GLY A 1022 63.52 -4.60 -18.66
C GLY A 1022 63.95 -4.21 -20.07
N VAL A 1023 63.83 -5.10 -21.06
CA VAL A 1023 64.42 -4.88 -22.40
C VAL A 1023 63.38 -4.28 -23.35
N ASP A 1024 63.34 -2.97 -23.40
CA ASP A 1024 62.28 -2.22 -24.05
C ASP A 1024 62.61 -1.87 -25.49
N THR A 1025 61.55 -1.77 -26.32
CA THR A 1025 61.64 -1.33 -27.71
C THR A 1025 60.78 -0.08 -27.92
N ILE A 1026 61.43 1.06 -28.13
CA ILE A 1026 60.76 2.33 -28.40
C ILE A 1026 60.96 2.72 -29.87
N THR A 1027 59.87 2.90 -30.61
CA THR A 1027 59.87 3.31 -32.02
C THR A 1027 59.18 4.65 -32.21
N LEU A 1028 59.92 5.65 -32.71
CA LEU A 1028 59.47 7.02 -32.90
C LEU A 1028 59.41 7.37 -34.39
N GLU A 1029 58.22 7.28 -34.98
CA GLU A 1029 57.99 7.41 -36.41
C GLU A 1029 57.98 8.86 -36.92
N SER A 1030 58.07 9.00 -38.24
CA SER A 1030 58.03 10.30 -38.89
C SER A 1030 56.74 11.06 -38.59
N GLY A 1031 56.88 12.33 -38.21
CA GLY A 1031 55.76 13.22 -37.88
C GLY A 1031 55.44 13.32 -36.38
N ALA A 1032 56.00 12.44 -35.55
CA ALA A 1032 56.01 12.61 -34.10
C ALA A 1032 56.90 13.80 -33.68
N LYS A 1033 56.47 14.57 -32.67
CA LYS A 1033 57.17 15.79 -32.22
C LYS A 1033 57.36 15.82 -30.71
N PHE A 1034 58.54 16.18 -30.27
CA PHE A 1034 58.94 16.29 -28.87
C PHE A 1034 59.49 17.70 -28.60
N ASN A 1035 58.64 18.60 -28.11
CA ASN A 1035 58.96 20.01 -27.87
C ASN A 1035 59.22 20.27 -26.38
N GLN A 1036 60.48 20.32 -25.96
CA GLN A 1036 60.89 20.30 -24.55
C GLN A 1036 60.33 19.04 -23.87
N ALA A 1037 60.51 17.88 -24.50
CA ALA A 1037 59.98 16.60 -24.07
C ALA A 1037 61.02 15.51 -24.29
N ASN A 1038 61.04 14.51 -23.41
CA ASN A 1038 62.05 13.46 -23.39
C ASN A 1038 61.43 12.06 -23.54
N VAL A 1039 62.25 11.15 -24.02
CA VAL A 1039 61.98 9.71 -24.10
C VAL A 1039 63.07 9.02 -23.29
N TYR A 1040 62.67 8.23 -22.31
CA TYR A 1040 63.52 7.43 -21.44
C TYR A 1040 63.18 5.95 -21.67
N ALA A 1041 64.17 5.12 -21.99
CA ALA A 1041 63.97 3.67 -21.93
C ALA A 1041 64.20 3.12 -20.51
N ASP A 1042 64.97 3.86 -19.70
CA ASP A 1042 65.15 3.68 -18.26
C ASP A 1042 66.12 2.55 -17.87
N ALA A 1043 65.73 1.30 -17.66
CA ALA A 1043 66.63 0.28 -17.11
C ALA A 1043 66.51 -1.08 -17.81
N GLY A 1044 67.36 -1.33 -18.79
CA GLY A 1044 67.65 -2.63 -19.37
C GLY A 1044 68.47 -2.45 -20.64
N ASP A 1045 68.64 -3.52 -21.42
CA ASP A 1045 69.43 -3.45 -22.67
C ASP A 1045 68.54 -3.02 -23.85
N ASP A 1046 68.16 -1.75 -23.89
CA ASP A 1046 67.02 -1.26 -24.65
C ASP A 1046 67.32 -0.98 -26.14
N ILE A 1047 66.25 -0.87 -26.93
CA ILE A 1047 66.32 -0.54 -28.36
C ILE A 1047 65.43 0.66 -28.67
N ILE A 1048 66.05 1.76 -29.08
CA ILE A 1048 65.34 2.98 -29.47
C ILE A 1048 65.52 3.26 -30.97
N ASN A 1049 64.43 3.30 -31.72
CA ASN A 1049 64.40 3.57 -33.16
C ASN A 1049 63.78 4.93 -33.47
N VAL A 1050 64.59 5.90 -33.90
CA VAL A 1050 64.11 7.21 -34.36
C VAL A 1050 63.97 7.22 -35.88
N ASN A 1051 62.74 7.09 -36.37
CA ASN A 1051 62.34 6.93 -37.77
C ASN A 1051 61.74 8.21 -38.38
N GLY A 1052 62.26 9.38 -38.00
CA GLY A 1052 61.84 10.67 -38.55
C GLY A 1052 61.16 11.61 -37.55
N ALA A 1053 61.14 11.27 -36.25
CA ALA A 1053 60.63 12.15 -35.22
C ALA A 1053 61.48 13.44 -35.08
N GLU A 1054 60.83 14.51 -34.60
CA GLU A 1054 61.45 15.82 -34.39
C GLU A 1054 61.55 16.15 -32.90
N PHE A 1055 62.75 16.40 -32.40
CA PHE A 1055 63.05 16.85 -31.04
C PHE A 1055 63.49 18.31 -31.05
N LYS A 1056 62.89 19.12 -30.18
CA LYS A 1056 63.20 20.54 -30.05
C LYS A 1056 63.28 20.95 -28.60
N GLY A 1057 64.48 21.26 -28.12
CA GLY A 1057 64.68 21.84 -26.79
C GLY A 1057 64.48 23.35 -26.76
N GLU A 1058 64.65 23.93 -25.57
CA GLU A 1058 64.45 25.36 -25.32
C GLU A 1058 65.53 26.21 -25.99
N ASN A 1059 66.81 25.86 -25.79
CA ASN A 1059 67.96 26.56 -26.37
C ASN A 1059 69.25 25.70 -26.30
N ALA A 1060 70.28 26.11 -27.04
CA ALA A 1060 71.54 25.39 -27.20
C ALA A 1060 72.39 25.14 -25.92
N TYR A 1061 71.97 25.67 -24.77
CA TYR A 1061 72.63 25.44 -23.47
C TYR A 1061 71.74 24.69 -22.47
N ASN A 1062 70.48 24.42 -22.84
CA ASN A 1062 69.50 23.72 -22.04
C ASN A 1062 68.74 22.72 -22.92
N HIS A 1063 69.37 21.55 -23.14
CA HIS A 1063 68.80 20.45 -23.92
C HIS A 1063 67.77 19.68 -23.07
N ASN A 1064 66.59 20.28 -22.90
CA ASN A 1064 65.44 19.70 -22.19
C ASN A 1064 64.51 18.89 -23.11
N ALA A 1065 65.03 18.42 -24.24
CA ALA A 1065 64.38 17.47 -25.13
C ALA A 1065 65.42 16.46 -25.61
N GLY A 1066 65.03 15.21 -25.77
CA GLY A 1066 65.97 14.19 -26.21
C GLY A 1066 65.51 12.76 -26.00
N VAL A 1067 66.44 11.86 -26.30
CA VAL A 1067 66.32 10.42 -26.12
C VAL A 1067 67.41 9.99 -25.15
N HIS A 1068 67.04 9.10 -24.24
CA HIS A 1068 67.87 8.53 -23.20
C HIS A 1068 67.73 7.01 -23.25
N GLY A 1069 68.86 6.30 -23.34
CA GLY A 1069 68.92 4.84 -23.16
C GLY A 1069 68.55 4.53 -21.72
N GLY A 1070 69.45 4.86 -20.80
CA GLY A 1070 69.24 4.65 -19.38
C GLY A 1070 70.32 3.75 -18.82
N ALA A 1071 69.96 2.75 -18.03
CA ALA A 1071 70.89 1.81 -17.44
C ALA A 1071 70.85 0.45 -18.16
N GLY A 1072 71.92 0.06 -18.83
CA GLY A 1072 72.06 -1.19 -19.57
C GLY A 1072 72.88 -0.98 -20.84
N ASP A 1073 73.12 -2.03 -21.63
CA ASP A 1073 73.88 -1.90 -22.88
C ASP A 1073 72.92 -1.52 -24.04
N ASP A 1074 72.60 -0.24 -24.16
CA ASP A 1074 71.51 0.27 -25.00
C ASP A 1074 71.86 0.42 -26.47
N LYS A 1075 70.84 0.36 -27.33
CA LYS A 1075 70.96 0.56 -28.79
C LYS A 1075 70.04 1.66 -29.29
N ILE A 1076 70.61 2.81 -29.60
CA ILE A 1076 69.88 3.96 -30.13
C ILE A 1076 70.15 4.14 -31.63
N PHE A 1077 69.16 3.85 -32.47
CA PHE A 1077 69.22 4.02 -33.93
C PHE A 1077 68.49 5.27 -34.37
N VAL A 1078 69.24 6.30 -34.78
CA VAL A 1078 68.67 7.50 -35.41
C VAL A 1078 68.66 7.30 -36.93
N ASN A 1079 67.63 6.61 -37.41
CA ASN A 1079 67.45 6.27 -38.82
C ASN A 1079 67.18 7.52 -39.69
N SER A 1080 66.31 8.40 -39.18
CA SER A 1080 66.08 9.76 -39.71
C SER A 1080 65.42 10.62 -38.64
N GLY A 1081 65.32 11.94 -38.84
CA GLY A 1081 64.69 12.84 -37.86
C GLY A 1081 65.51 14.10 -37.61
N LYS A 1082 64.98 14.99 -36.77
CA LYS A 1082 65.61 16.28 -36.46
C LYS A 1082 65.78 16.46 -34.96
N PHE A 1083 66.99 16.76 -34.52
CA PHE A 1083 67.32 17.17 -33.14
C PHE A 1083 67.78 18.62 -33.15
N ASP A 1084 67.01 19.53 -32.55
CA ASP A 1084 67.26 20.98 -32.54
C ASP A 1084 67.34 21.48 -31.08
N ASN A 1085 68.54 21.79 -30.60
CA ASN A 1085 68.80 22.02 -29.17
C ASN A 1085 68.36 20.85 -28.28
N ALA A 1086 68.51 19.63 -28.78
CA ALA A 1086 68.11 18.39 -28.11
C ALA A 1086 69.33 17.48 -27.92
N LYS A 1087 69.16 16.38 -27.17
CA LYS A 1087 70.24 15.39 -26.98
C LYS A 1087 69.82 13.96 -27.27
N VAL A 1088 70.82 13.14 -27.55
CA VAL A 1088 70.74 11.67 -27.52
C VAL A 1088 71.83 11.23 -26.54
N GLU A 1089 71.47 10.39 -25.58
CA GLU A 1089 72.33 9.94 -24.48
C GLU A 1089 72.16 8.43 -24.30
N GLY A 1090 73.25 7.68 -24.22
CA GLY A 1090 73.25 6.26 -23.86
C GLY A 1090 72.98 6.08 -22.35
N ASP A 1091 73.55 6.99 -21.55
CA ASP A 1091 73.47 7.08 -20.10
C ASP A 1091 74.43 6.15 -19.34
N ALA A 1092 74.09 4.91 -18.99
CA ALA A 1092 74.90 4.05 -18.14
C ALA A 1092 74.99 2.61 -18.68
N GLY A 1093 76.11 2.26 -19.28
CA GLY A 1093 76.35 0.91 -19.81
C GLY A 1093 77.25 1.01 -21.03
N ASN A 1094 77.41 -0.06 -21.80
CA ASN A 1094 78.19 0.00 -23.04
C ASN A 1094 77.23 0.24 -24.22
N ASP A 1095 76.98 1.51 -24.50
CA ASP A 1095 75.90 1.91 -25.37
C ASP A 1095 76.32 1.99 -26.83
N THR A 1096 75.37 1.77 -27.74
CA THR A 1096 75.56 1.95 -29.17
C THR A 1096 74.62 3.00 -29.72
N ILE A 1097 75.16 4.16 -30.11
CA ILE A 1097 74.40 5.24 -30.74
C ILE A 1097 74.74 5.30 -32.22
N HIS A 1098 73.78 4.97 -33.08
CA HIS A 1098 73.97 4.90 -34.52
C HIS A 1098 73.17 5.98 -35.26
N ILE A 1099 73.88 7.00 -35.73
CA ILE A 1099 73.37 8.12 -36.50
C ILE A 1099 73.47 7.83 -38.01
N LYS A 1100 72.33 7.63 -38.67
CA LYS A 1100 72.27 7.26 -40.09
C LYS A 1100 72.16 8.47 -41.02
N SER A 1101 72.32 8.24 -42.33
CA SER A 1101 72.38 9.32 -43.34
C SER A 1101 71.18 10.28 -43.40
N GLY A 1102 70.02 9.89 -42.85
CA GLY A 1102 68.79 10.70 -42.85
C GLY A 1102 68.63 11.60 -41.62
N ALA A 1103 69.54 11.53 -40.65
CA ALA A 1103 69.43 12.26 -39.39
C ALA A 1103 70.02 13.68 -39.48
N ARG A 1104 69.41 14.62 -38.76
CA ARG A 1104 69.86 16.03 -38.68
C ARG A 1104 69.94 16.51 -37.24
N PHE A 1105 71.11 16.96 -36.84
CA PHE A 1105 71.39 17.53 -35.51
C PHE A 1105 71.80 19.01 -35.67
N GLU A 1106 71.14 19.90 -34.95
CA GLU A 1106 71.37 21.34 -34.97
C GLU A 1106 71.50 21.86 -33.54
N ASN A 1107 72.69 22.36 -33.16
CA ASN A 1107 72.99 22.78 -31.80
C ASN A 1107 72.64 21.71 -30.76
N ALA A 1108 72.83 20.45 -31.11
CA ALA A 1108 72.42 19.30 -30.32
C ALA A 1108 73.64 18.59 -29.73
N SER A 1109 73.41 17.60 -28.88
CA SER A 1109 74.48 16.76 -28.34
C SER A 1109 74.21 15.28 -28.52
N ILE A 1110 75.28 14.51 -28.63
CA ILE A 1110 75.28 13.05 -28.62
C ILE A 1110 76.27 12.64 -27.53
N TYR A 1111 75.78 11.92 -26.53
CA TYR A 1111 76.54 11.51 -25.35
C TYR A 1111 76.53 9.98 -25.26
N GLY A 1112 77.69 9.37 -25.04
CA GLY A 1112 77.76 7.96 -24.60
C GLY A 1112 77.19 7.87 -23.20
N ASP A 1113 77.99 8.24 -22.20
CA ASP A 1113 77.54 8.33 -20.82
C ASP A 1113 76.76 9.61 -20.47
N SER A 1114 76.07 9.56 -19.32
CA SER A 1114 75.38 10.70 -18.73
C SER A 1114 76.32 11.89 -18.43
N ILE A 1115 75.85 13.11 -18.68
CA ILE A 1115 76.62 14.37 -18.45
C ILE A 1115 77.05 14.55 -16.98
N ASP A 1116 76.42 13.86 -16.02
CA ASP A 1116 76.74 13.98 -14.61
C ASP A 1116 78.12 13.37 -14.22
N GLY A 1117 78.72 12.59 -15.13
CA GLY A 1117 80.04 11.97 -14.97
C GLY A 1117 80.10 10.94 -13.84
N LEU A 1118 78.97 10.40 -13.42
CA LEU A 1118 78.85 9.36 -12.40
C LEU A 1118 78.64 7.96 -13.00
N THR A 1119 78.14 7.89 -14.23
CA THR A 1119 77.96 6.66 -14.99
C THR A 1119 79.25 6.30 -15.74
N THR A 1120 79.39 5.03 -16.13
CA THR A 1120 80.60 4.52 -16.79
C THR A 1120 80.21 3.51 -17.85
N GLY A 1121 80.78 3.66 -19.05
CA GLY A 1121 80.48 2.85 -20.22
C GLY A 1121 81.67 2.68 -21.14
N ASN A 1122 81.63 1.72 -22.07
CA ASN A 1122 82.52 1.79 -23.24
C ASN A 1122 81.63 1.93 -24.47
N ASP A 1123 81.44 3.17 -24.89
CA ASP A 1123 80.38 3.50 -25.81
C ASP A 1123 80.83 3.48 -27.25
N THR A 1124 79.91 3.16 -28.15
CA THR A 1124 80.14 3.14 -29.59
C THR A 1124 79.19 4.11 -30.27
N ILE A 1125 79.73 5.24 -30.73
CA ILE A 1125 78.99 6.25 -31.49
C ILE A 1125 79.33 6.09 -32.97
N ILE A 1126 78.35 5.80 -33.81
CA ILE A 1126 78.51 5.60 -35.26
C ILE A 1126 77.82 6.72 -36.02
N VAL A 1127 78.55 7.42 -36.89
CA VAL A 1127 78.00 8.46 -37.77
C VAL A 1127 78.21 8.06 -39.24
N GLU A 1128 77.12 7.70 -39.91
CA GLU A 1128 77.13 7.35 -41.33
C GLU A 1128 77.27 8.59 -42.23
N LYS A 1129 77.76 8.34 -43.45
CA LYS A 1129 77.90 9.36 -44.48
C LYS A 1129 76.54 9.93 -44.89
N GLY A 1130 76.42 11.26 -44.85
CA GLY A 1130 75.19 11.98 -45.19
C GLY A 1130 74.37 12.47 -44.00
N ALA A 1131 74.70 12.04 -42.77
CA ALA A 1131 74.14 12.64 -41.56
C ALA A 1131 74.54 14.12 -41.47
N THR A 1132 73.60 14.99 -41.09
CA THR A 1132 73.85 16.43 -41.00
C THR A 1132 74.09 16.84 -39.55
N LEU A 1133 75.33 17.21 -39.21
CA LEU A 1133 75.71 17.67 -37.86
C LEU A 1133 76.11 19.15 -37.93
N ILE A 1134 75.31 20.04 -37.32
CA ILE A 1134 75.52 21.49 -37.31
C ILE A 1134 75.68 21.94 -35.87
N ASN A 1135 76.90 22.34 -35.49
CA ASN A 1135 77.23 22.73 -34.11
C ASN A 1135 76.82 21.63 -33.10
N THR A 1136 77.00 20.36 -33.48
CA THR A 1136 76.69 19.20 -32.64
C THR A 1136 77.91 18.84 -31.80
N THR A 1137 77.70 18.62 -30.50
CA THR A 1137 78.74 18.05 -29.63
C THR A 1137 78.61 16.54 -29.62
N ILE A 1138 79.74 15.83 -29.71
CA ILE A 1138 79.79 14.39 -29.49
C ILE A 1138 80.74 14.16 -28.33
N ASP A 1139 80.33 13.37 -27.35
CA ASP A 1139 81.14 13.11 -26.16
C ASP A 1139 80.94 11.65 -25.77
N GLY A 1140 82.02 10.85 -25.75
CA GLY A 1140 81.93 9.44 -25.38
C GLY A 1140 81.65 9.22 -23.90
N GLY A 1141 81.98 10.19 -23.04
CA GLY A 1141 81.76 10.06 -21.61
C GLY A 1141 82.95 9.47 -20.87
N ALA A 1142 82.73 8.41 -20.10
CA ALA A 1142 83.68 7.82 -19.17
C ALA A 1142 83.92 6.34 -19.46
N GLY A 1143 84.88 6.06 -20.34
CA GLY A 1143 85.51 4.76 -20.42
C GLY A 1143 86.51 4.69 -21.55
N ASN A 1144 86.36 3.71 -22.42
CA ASN A 1144 87.18 3.59 -23.62
C ASN A 1144 86.28 3.58 -24.85
N ASP A 1145 86.01 4.79 -25.34
CA ASP A 1145 84.89 5.04 -26.22
C ASP A 1145 85.33 5.03 -27.69
N THR A 1146 84.43 4.58 -28.55
CA THR A 1146 84.66 4.41 -29.97
C THR A 1146 83.76 5.34 -30.77
N LEU A 1147 84.38 6.27 -31.51
CA LEU A 1147 83.69 7.05 -32.54
C LEU A 1147 83.98 6.44 -33.92
N LYS A 1148 82.95 5.96 -34.60
CA LYS A 1148 83.03 5.48 -35.98
C LYS A 1148 82.48 6.51 -36.95
N ILE A 1149 83.27 6.94 -37.94
CA ILE A 1149 82.85 7.96 -38.91
C ILE A 1149 83.07 7.53 -40.37
N ALA A 1150 82.09 7.84 -41.22
CA ALA A 1150 82.17 7.65 -42.67
C ALA A 1150 82.17 8.97 -43.46
N ASP A 1151 82.18 10.13 -42.79
CA ASP A 1151 82.24 11.47 -43.40
C ASP A 1151 83.45 12.27 -42.92
N SER A 1152 84.08 12.98 -43.86
CA SER A 1152 85.19 13.92 -43.61
C SER A 1152 84.73 15.31 -43.14
N SER A 1153 83.42 15.58 -43.05
CA SER A 1153 82.85 16.87 -42.65
C SER A 1153 82.64 17.05 -41.14
N ILE A 1154 83.16 16.15 -40.32
CA ILE A 1154 83.07 16.21 -38.85
C ILE A 1154 83.98 17.31 -38.29
N ASP A 1155 83.46 18.11 -37.37
CA ASP A 1155 84.23 19.11 -36.63
C ASP A 1155 84.82 18.47 -35.36
N PHE A 1156 86.07 18.01 -35.44
CA PHE A 1156 86.76 17.35 -34.32
C PHE A 1156 86.93 18.23 -33.08
N SER A 1157 86.86 19.57 -33.22
CA SER A 1157 86.89 20.47 -32.05
C SER A 1157 85.62 20.40 -31.17
N LYS A 1158 84.61 19.66 -31.62
CA LYS A 1158 83.34 19.41 -30.92
C LYS A 1158 83.21 17.98 -30.39
N ILE A 1159 84.24 17.18 -30.57
CA ILE A 1159 84.29 15.81 -30.08
C ILE A 1159 85.11 15.78 -28.78
N LYS A 1160 84.69 14.97 -27.82
CA LYS A 1160 85.33 14.79 -26.51
C LYS A 1160 85.27 13.34 -26.06
N ASN A 1161 86.17 12.96 -25.16
CA ASN A 1161 86.25 11.65 -24.52
C ASN A 1161 86.07 10.48 -25.50
N ILE A 1162 86.93 10.40 -26.52
CA ILE A 1162 86.99 9.30 -27.48
C ILE A 1162 88.41 8.77 -27.53
N GLU A 1163 88.57 7.50 -27.18
CA GLU A 1163 89.86 6.81 -27.18
C GLU A 1163 90.13 6.06 -28.49
N THR A 1164 89.07 5.67 -29.21
CA THR A 1164 89.16 4.96 -30.50
C THR A 1164 88.37 5.69 -31.59
N LEU A 1165 89.06 6.13 -32.65
CA LEU A 1165 88.45 6.64 -33.88
C LEU A 1165 88.49 5.56 -34.97
N ASP A 1166 87.35 4.97 -35.28
CA ASP A 1166 87.20 3.99 -36.36
C ASP A 1166 86.76 4.68 -37.66
N ILE A 1167 87.62 4.65 -38.68
CA ILE A 1167 87.34 5.23 -39.99
C ILE A 1167 87.07 4.15 -41.05
N THR A 1168 86.88 2.89 -40.63
CA THR A 1168 86.41 1.82 -41.51
C THR A 1168 84.94 2.05 -41.87
N ASP A 1169 84.63 2.14 -43.16
CA ASP A 1169 83.25 2.27 -43.62
C ASP A 1169 82.59 0.90 -43.74
N VAL A 1170 81.41 0.75 -43.13
CA VAL A 1170 80.60 -0.48 -43.15
C VAL A 1170 79.95 -0.77 -44.51
N ASN A 1171 79.86 0.22 -45.40
CA ASN A 1171 79.12 0.13 -46.68
C ASN A 1171 80.02 0.20 -47.93
N LYS A 1172 81.34 0.05 -47.80
CA LYS A 1172 82.29 0.32 -48.90
C LYS A 1172 82.40 -0.74 -49.98
N THR A 1173 82.67 -0.25 -51.19
CA THR A 1173 83.38 -0.99 -52.23
C THR A 1173 84.88 -0.69 -52.18
N SER A 1174 85.73 -1.55 -52.75
CA SER A 1174 87.20 -1.48 -52.66
C SER A 1174 87.88 -0.27 -53.34
N ALA A 1175 87.16 0.82 -53.62
CA ALA A 1175 87.66 2.03 -54.29
C ALA A 1175 87.46 3.33 -53.49
N ASP A 1176 86.71 3.30 -52.38
CA ASP A 1176 86.37 4.49 -51.62
C ASP A 1176 87.42 4.76 -50.53
N THR A 1177 87.98 5.98 -50.47
CA THR A 1177 89.03 6.36 -49.50
C THR A 1177 88.49 7.35 -48.48
N ASN A 1178 88.55 7.05 -47.18
CA ASN A 1178 88.28 8.06 -46.15
C ASN A 1178 89.56 8.89 -45.91
N VAL A 1179 89.42 10.20 -45.86
CA VAL A 1179 90.53 11.11 -45.57
C VAL A 1179 90.20 11.88 -44.31
N VAL A 1180 90.86 11.54 -43.22
CA VAL A 1180 90.72 12.23 -41.94
C VAL A 1180 91.96 13.09 -41.72
N THR A 1181 91.76 14.35 -41.33
CA THR A 1181 92.84 15.26 -40.94
C THR A 1181 92.70 15.57 -39.46
N LEU A 1182 93.76 15.31 -38.70
CA LEU A 1182 93.82 15.59 -37.25
C LEU A 1182 95.07 16.43 -36.96
N SER A 1183 94.94 17.44 -36.12
CA SER A 1183 96.05 18.13 -35.48
C SER A 1183 96.29 17.57 -34.08
N ALA A 1184 97.41 17.93 -33.45
CA ALA A 1184 97.64 17.55 -32.06
C ALA A 1184 96.57 18.14 -31.12
N ASN A 1185 96.02 19.32 -31.45
CA ASN A 1185 94.93 19.92 -30.67
C ASN A 1185 93.63 19.15 -30.83
N ASP A 1186 93.29 18.71 -32.04
CA ASP A 1186 92.07 17.91 -32.25
C ASP A 1186 92.12 16.64 -31.39
N VAL A 1187 93.28 15.98 -31.32
CA VAL A 1187 93.44 14.81 -30.44
C VAL A 1187 93.35 15.19 -28.95
N LEU A 1188 93.94 16.30 -28.52
CA LEU A 1188 93.80 16.79 -27.13
C LEU A 1188 92.35 17.11 -26.76
N ASP A 1189 91.60 17.71 -27.69
CA ASP A 1189 90.21 18.08 -27.47
C ASP A 1189 89.31 16.83 -27.45
N MET A 1190 89.64 15.83 -28.27
CA MET A 1190 88.87 14.59 -28.44
C MET A 1190 89.11 13.54 -27.36
N THR A 1191 90.30 13.41 -26.78
CA THR A 1191 90.63 12.30 -25.85
C THR A 1191 90.57 12.76 -24.40
N ASP A 1192 90.54 11.82 -23.47
CA ASP A 1192 90.71 12.08 -22.05
C ASP A 1192 92.12 12.63 -21.67
N SER A 1193 92.37 12.72 -20.36
CA SER A 1193 93.66 13.20 -19.82
C SER A 1193 94.89 12.39 -20.23
N ASN A 1194 94.73 11.20 -20.81
CA ASN A 1194 95.82 10.37 -21.33
C ASN A 1194 96.31 10.83 -22.71
N ASN A 1195 95.58 11.73 -23.39
CA ASN A 1195 95.96 12.34 -24.67
C ASN A 1195 96.30 11.31 -25.76
N LYS A 1196 95.61 10.17 -25.75
CA LYS A 1196 95.93 9.01 -26.57
C LYS A 1196 94.73 8.59 -27.41
N LEU A 1197 94.88 8.63 -28.73
CA LEU A 1197 93.84 8.23 -29.68
C LEU A 1197 94.31 7.03 -30.52
N LYS A 1198 93.50 5.98 -30.56
CA LYS A 1198 93.69 4.83 -31.42
C LYS A 1198 92.88 5.04 -32.71
N ILE A 1199 93.47 4.74 -33.86
CA ILE A 1199 92.83 4.90 -35.17
C ILE A 1199 92.77 3.56 -35.88
N ASP A 1200 91.54 3.10 -36.10
CA ASP A 1200 91.20 1.90 -36.86
C ASP A 1200 90.75 2.27 -38.27
N GLY A 1201 91.23 1.53 -39.28
CA GLY A 1201 90.97 1.80 -40.70
C GLY A 1201 91.64 0.75 -41.60
N ASP A 1202 91.39 0.80 -42.91
CA ASP A 1202 91.95 -0.15 -43.87
C ASP A 1202 93.08 0.44 -44.75
N GLY A 1203 93.75 -0.41 -45.53
CA GLY A 1203 94.89 0.01 -46.37
C GLY A 1203 94.57 0.99 -47.52
N ASN A 1204 93.30 1.40 -47.71
CA ASN A 1204 92.88 2.44 -48.65
C ASN A 1204 92.55 3.78 -47.97
N ASP A 1205 92.36 3.78 -46.66
CA ASP A 1205 92.09 5.00 -45.89
C ASP A 1205 93.37 5.82 -45.68
N LYS A 1206 93.19 7.13 -45.49
CA LYS A 1206 94.27 8.12 -45.34
C LYS A 1206 94.07 8.94 -44.09
N LEU A 1207 95.14 9.05 -43.32
CA LEU A 1207 95.21 9.92 -42.16
C LEU A 1207 96.24 11.02 -42.42
N ASN A 1208 95.85 12.27 -42.25
CA ASN A 1208 96.72 13.42 -42.34
C ASN A 1208 96.90 14.07 -40.96
N LEU A 1209 98.05 13.83 -40.34
CA LEU A 1209 98.45 14.46 -39.10
C LEU A 1209 99.05 15.84 -39.39
N SER A 1210 98.26 16.87 -39.15
CA SER A 1210 98.59 18.27 -39.48
C SER A 1210 99.22 19.02 -38.29
N GLY A 1211 99.73 20.24 -38.54
CA GLY A 1211 100.34 21.10 -37.52
C GLY A 1211 101.85 20.90 -37.27
N GLY A 1212 102.44 19.82 -37.80
CA GLY A 1212 103.87 19.51 -37.69
C GLY A 1212 104.30 19.04 -36.29
N GLY A 1213 105.47 18.41 -36.19
CA GLY A 1213 106.02 17.89 -34.92
C GLY A 1213 105.71 16.42 -34.62
N TRP A 1214 104.97 15.75 -35.50
CA TRP A 1214 104.70 14.32 -35.42
C TRP A 1214 105.95 13.47 -35.71
N SER A 1215 106.14 12.42 -34.92
CA SER A 1215 107.23 11.46 -35.08
C SER A 1215 106.70 10.05 -35.02
N LYS A 1216 107.09 9.23 -36.01
CA LYS A 1216 106.73 7.82 -36.11
C LYS A 1216 107.57 6.97 -35.15
N GLY A 1217 106.89 6.16 -34.34
CA GLY A 1217 107.47 5.21 -33.40
C GLY A 1217 107.52 3.77 -33.93
N ALA A 1218 107.62 2.82 -33.00
CA ALA A 1218 107.58 1.38 -33.30
C ALA A 1218 106.13 0.90 -33.47
N SER A 1219 105.94 -0.13 -34.30
CA SER A 1219 104.71 -0.92 -34.31
C SER A 1219 104.72 -1.88 -33.12
N ASN A 1220 103.64 -1.90 -32.35
CA ASN A 1220 103.35 -2.85 -31.27
C ASN A 1220 101.87 -3.26 -31.34
N ASP A 1221 101.59 -4.55 -31.14
CA ASP A 1221 100.23 -5.12 -31.12
C ASP A 1221 99.33 -4.75 -32.33
N GLY A 1222 99.95 -4.57 -33.50
CA GLY A 1222 99.27 -4.27 -34.77
C GLY A 1222 98.99 -2.79 -35.02
N TYR A 1223 99.56 -1.89 -34.21
CA TYR A 1223 99.46 -0.44 -34.37
C TYR A 1223 100.82 0.23 -34.32
N THR A 1224 101.04 1.22 -35.19
CA THR A 1224 102.22 2.08 -35.19
C THR A 1224 101.90 3.42 -34.54
N THR A 1225 102.74 3.83 -33.59
CA THR A 1225 102.55 5.09 -32.85
C THR A 1225 103.08 6.31 -33.61
N PHE A 1226 102.37 7.43 -33.50
CA PHE A 1226 102.81 8.75 -33.95
C PHE A 1226 102.66 9.71 -32.77
N THR A 1227 103.73 10.43 -32.41
CA THR A 1227 103.73 11.31 -31.23
C THR A 1227 104.07 12.75 -31.61
N SER A 1228 103.34 13.70 -31.03
CA SER A 1228 103.61 15.14 -31.16
C SER A 1228 103.38 15.80 -29.79
N GLY A 1229 104.46 16.20 -29.12
CA GLY A 1229 104.39 16.72 -27.75
C GLY A 1229 103.94 15.65 -26.74
N THR A 1230 102.84 15.90 -26.03
CA THR A 1230 102.22 14.97 -25.07
C THR A 1230 101.16 14.07 -25.70
N VAL A 1231 100.84 14.28 -26.97
CA VAL A 1231 99.79 13.55 -27.70
C VAL A 1231 100.36 12.31 -28.38
N THR A 1232 99.62 11.21 -28.30
CA THR A 1232 99.94 9.96 -29.00
C THR A 1232 98.77 9.50 -29.86
N VAL A 1233 99.03 9.20 -31.13
CA VAL A 1233 98.07 8.56 -32.04
C VAL A 1233 98.59 7.17 -32.40
N GLU A 1234 97.80 6.12 -32.20
CA GLU A 1234 98.13 4.74 -32.55
C GLU A 1234 97.35 4.32 -33.79
N VAL A 1235 98.03 4.20 -34.92
CA VAL A 1235 97.39 3.94 -36.22
C VAL A 1235 97.56 2.47 -36.60
N LYS A 1236 96.50 1.81 -37.06
CA LYS A 1236 96.55 0.42 -37.54
C LYS A 1236 97.65 0.24 -38.58
N ASP A 1237 98.47 -0.81 -38.43
CA ASP A 1237 99.68 -1.02 -39.26
C ASP A 1237 99.39 -1.02 -40.77
N ASP A 1238 98.22 -1.51 -41.18
CA ASP A 1238 97.79 -1.58 -42.58
C ASP A 1238 97.60 -0.18 -43.21
N MET A 1239 97.34 0.85 -42.42
CA MET A 1239 97.18 2.24 -42.88
C MET A 1239 98.48 3.03 -42.89
N VAL A 1240 99.55 2.56 -42.24
CA VAL A 1240 100.74 3.37 -41.91
C VAL A 1240 101.42 3.96 -43.15
N ASN A 1241 101.34 3.28 -44.29
CA ASN A 1241 101.89 3.76 -45.57
C ASN A 1241 101.09 4.92 -46.19
N ASN A 1242 99.87 5.15 -45.70
CA ASN A 1242 98.95 6.20 -46.12
C ASN A 1242 98.80 7.33 -45.08
N VAL A 1243 99.60 7.31 -44.01
CA VAL A 1243 99.68 8.40 -43.02
C VAL A 1243 100.63 9.49 -43.52
N ILE A 1244 100.16 10.74 -43.57
CA ILE A 1244 100.95 11.94 -43.86
C ILE A 1244 101.11 12.70 -42.54
N TYR A 1245 102.33 13.07 -42.15
CA TYR A 1245 102.63 13.65 -40.83
C TYR A 1245 103.86 14.58 -40.82
#